data_AF-A0A673YRL4-F1
#
_entry.id   AF-A0A673YRL4-F1
#
_cell.length_a   1.000
_cell.length_b   1.000
_cell.length_c   1.000
_cell.angle_alpha   90.00
_cell.angle_beta   90.00
_cell.angle_gamma   90.00
#
_symmetry.space_group_name_H-M   'P 1'
#
loop_
_entity.id
_entity.type
_entity.pdbx_description
1 polymer ?
#
loop_
_entity_poly.entity_id
_entity_poly.type
_entity_poly.pdbx_seq_one_letter_code
_entity_poly.pdbx_strand_id
1 'polypeptide(L)'
;MADVLESGRAGAGSVVGAGSVDWQKRCVALEMQLLRFRLQAGKIRELLAEKVREREGQLIDCEHVSVDIVDDVLQIHVMEEKLKYANVQPSESENSVFRRYQDLTNQMQEKDAVIKRLEVQLEKQEYLKVSSVCLQKATQISSVPLHDDDSGSEDDSGSLASLRTSTLGPERKGSTPGSPRAVKRGVSMSSISSESDYAIPPDAYSLESDYSEPEHKVQRTSSYSCESLREPEMLEKSGYLLKMGSQIKAWKRRWFILRNGEIFYYKSPSDVIRKPQGQMELNSSCRIARGEGAQTFQLITEKKTFFLAADSPNILEEWIRVLQNIFKVQASSPVAMETTTAKPTVRGWLTKVKHGHSKLVWCSLVSKVFYYYRNQDDKLPLGQLRMREAVVEEVDRSCDSDEDYEAGGRGFLSSHCTLVVHPREQSPTYLLIGTKQEKDTWLYHLTVAAGSSASFKVGTEYEQLVGNLLDVEGDPDSVLWRREALCFCKDGLRSPLTTLPSEALQTEALKLFKSCQLFINVLVEAPSIDYHMSLAQNALQVCLTHPELQNEMYCQLIKQTNCRTPHNSSLTQCWQLLAVCVALFLPQQHFLWYLRQYLQRHADPRSEVGKYAVYCQRSVERTLQNGEREAKPSRMEVLSILLRNPYHHSLPFSIPVHFQNITYQVVGFDGSTTVEEFLSTLTQRVGMRKPHLSGFALFTDDPSGRDLEHCLRPSIKICDVISKWEQALKELHPGKYEGTRIVRLMYKNRLCFRAQAKGETERERLLLAYQVNDEVHQGHFPVNKELALEVAALMAQVGSGFGEERAPSSASCSSPQPKSQQILLQALGRFYPKHYKQDCSMDQLRDLSERLATKWSVLRGCSASECVRIYLTVARKWPLFGAKLFHAKVSGNGTRLKKHSSFPESHPLVTYSYQSVITFGGCCDDLMVVVSQTKEQGGGKKSVEKLVFALPKPKLGIKLKSHSYFGWIFQRLKSKGWVVVLM
;
A
#
# COMPACT_ATOMS: atom_id res chain seq x y z
N MET A 1 -57.98 -14.29 34.80
CA MET A 1 -58.58 -15.62 34.64
C MET A 1 -57.62 -16.62 35.26
N ALA A 2 -57.98 -17.43 36.24
CA ALA A 2 -59.18 -17.41 37.10
C ALA A 2 -58.83 -18.05 38.46
N ASP A 3 -59.66 -17.83 39.47
CA ASP A 3 -59.48 -18.28 40.87
C ASP A 3 -59.92 -19.74 41.10
N VAL A 4 -60.35 -20.09 42.34
CA VAL A 4 -61.04 -21.35 42.79
C VAL A 4 -60.08 -22.53 43.07
N LEU A 5 -60.01 -23.20 44.24
CA LEU A 5 -60.53 -23.11 45.64
C LEU A 5 -59.42 -23.75 46.53
N GLU A 6 -59.07 -23.34 47.76
CA GLU A 6 -59.80 -23.18 49.04
C GLU A 6 -59.94 -24.46 49.92
N SER A 7 -59.78 -24.28 51.24
CA SER A 7 -60.10 -25.18 52.38
C SER A 7 -59.00 -26.13 52.90
N GLY A 8 -59.01 -26.35 54.23
CA GLY A 8 -58.07 -27.19 54.99
C GLY A 8 -57.49 -26.49 56.23
N ARG A 9 -58.08 -26.70 57.42
CA ARG A 9 -57.78 -25.91 58.64
C ARG A 9 -57.18 -26.75 59.77
N ALA A 10 -56.02 -26.32 60.27
CA ALA A 10 -55.43 -26.55 61.61
C ALA A 10 -55.33 -27.99 62.19
N GLY A 11 -54.09 -28.43 62.40
CA GLY A 11 -53.68 -29.48 63.36
C GLY A 11 -52.33 -29.08 63.98
N ALA A 12 -52.08 -29.41 65.25
CA ALA A 12 -50.96 -28.86 66.03
C ALA A 12 -49.85 -29.90 66.30
N GLY A 13 -48.62 -29.43 66.57
CA GLY A 13 -47.72 -30.15 67.50
C GLY A 13 -46.29 -30.52 67.09
N SER A 14 -45.42 -29.52 66.92
CA SER A 14 -44.02 -29.56 67.41
C SER A 14 -42.91 -30.34 66.65
N VAL A 15 -41.66 -30.02 67.04
CA VAL A 15 -40.34 -30.67 66.81
C VAL A 15 -39.71 -30.58 65.40
N VAL A 16 -38.79 -29.59 65.29
CA VAL A 16 -37.50 -29.58 64.54
C VAL A 16 -37.49 -29.94 63.04
N GLY A 17 -37.12 -28.94 62.23
CA GLY A 17 -36.61 -29.11 60.87
C GLY A 17 -35.68 -27.96 60.50
N ALA A 18 -34.61 -28.23 59.74
CA ALA A 18 -33.63 -27.20 59.35
C ALA A 18 -34.23 -26.16 58.38
N GLY A 19 -33.71 -24.93 58.44
CA GLY A 19 -34.22 -23.81 57.64
C GLY A 19 -34.00 -23.96 56.14
N SER A 20 -34.99 -24.51 55.43
CA SER A 20 -34.99 -24.59 53.98
C SER A 20 -34.96 -23.18 53.36
N VAL A 21 -33.95 -22.91 52.53
CA VAL A 21 -33.82 -21.64 51.82
C VAL A 21 -34.85 -21.60 50.69
N ASP A 22 -35.82 -20.69 50.81
CA ASP A 22 -36.80 -20.40 49.76
C ASP A 22 -36.11 -19.70 48.57
N TRP A 23 -35.54 -20.52 47.69
CA TRP A 23 -34.88 -20.09 46.47
C TRP A 23 -35.83 -19.37 45.51
N GLN A 24 -37.12 -19.70 45.53
CA GLN A 24 -38.12 -19.12 44.65
C GLN A 24 -38.33 -17.64 44.96
N LYS A 25 -38.42 -17.28 46.26
CA LYS A 25 -38.40 -15.87 46.71
C LYS A 25 -37.08 -15.15 46.39
N ARG A 26 -35.93 -15.82 46.47
CA ARG A 26 -34.62 -15.24 46.08
C ARG A 26 -34.54 -14.93 44.58
N CYS A 27 -35.02 -15.82 43.70
CA CYS A 27 -35.04 -15.59 42.26
C CYS A 27 -35.92 -14.38 41.89
N VAL A 28 -37.16 -14.30 42.41
CA VAL A 28 -38.05 -13.16 42.16
C VAL A 28 -37.45 -11.84 42.68
N ALA A 29 -36.79 -11.86 43.84
CA ALA A 29 -36.10 -10.67 44.36
C ALA A 29 -34.94 -10.21 43.45
N LEU A 30 -34.16 -11.15 42.91
CA LEU A 30 -33.07 -10.87 41.96
C LEU A 30 -33.59 -10.35 40.61
N GLU A 31 -34.68 -10.92 40.08
CA GLU A 31 -35.34 -10.40 38.87
C GLU A 31 -35.87 -8.98 39.06
N MET A 32 -36.49 -8.68 40.21
CA MET A 32 -36.92 -7.32 40.56
C MET A 32 -35.77 -6.34 40.78
N GLN A 33 -34.54 -6.80 41.10
CA GLN A 33 -33.35 -5.94 41.09
C GLN A 33 -32.78 -5.77 39.69
N LEU A 34 -32.69 -6.84 38.89
CA LEU A 34 -32.22 -6.79 37.50
C LEU A 34 -33.09 -5.86 36.65
N LEU A 35 -34.41 -5.87 36.84
CA LEU A 35 -35.35 -4.97 36.17
C LEU A 35 -35.10 -3.50 36.57
N ARG A 36 -34.92 -3.22 37.87
CA ARG A 36 -34.58 -1.87 38.36
C ARG A 36 -33.24 -1.37 37.82
N PHE A 37 -32.22 -2.23 37.77
CA PHE A 37 -30.92 -1.90 37.19
C PHE A 37 -31.02 -1.63 35.68
N ARG A 38 -31.80 -2.43 34.93
CA ARG A 38 -32.08 -2.20 33.50
C ARG A 38 -32.78 -0.85 33.25
N LEU A 39 -33.73 -0.46 34.11
CA LEU A 39 -34.40 0.85 34.04
C LEU A 39 -33.45 2.02 34.34
N GLN A 40 -32.62 1.92 35.39
CA GLN A 40 -31.58 2.93 35.66
C GLN A 40 -30.57 3.04 34.52
N ALA A 41 -30.10 1.91 33.97
CA ALA A 41 -29.20 1.90 32.81
C ALA A 41 -29.87 2.46 31.54
N GLY A 42 -31.20 2.34 31.39
CA GLY A 42 -31.98 3.08 30.39
C GLY A 42 -31.84 4.58 30.57
N LYS A 43 -32.25 5.09 31.74
CA LYS A 43 -32.27 6.53 32.03
C LYS A 43 -30.88 7.19 32.02
N ILE A 44 -29.82 6.46 32.37
CA ILE A 44 -28.43 6.92 32.23
C ILE A 44 -28.02 7.07 30.76
N ARG A 45 -28.41 6.13 29.87
CA ARG A 45 -28.13 6.24 28.42
C ARG A 45 -28.91 7.37 27.77
N GLU A 46 -30.14 7.61 28.21
CA GLU A 46 -31.00 8.70 27.75
C GLU A 46 -30.41 10.08 28.10
N LEU A 47 -30.04 10.28 29.37
CA LEU A 47 -29.31 11.48 29.83
C LEU A 47 -27.95 11.65 29.14
N LEU A 48 -27.23 10.56 28.85
CA LEU A 48 -25.97 10.62 28.12
C LEU A 48 -26.19 11.05 26.66
N ALA A 49 -27.22 10.55 25.98
CA ALA A 49 -27.56 10.94 24.61
C ALA A 49 -28.10 12.38 24.51
N GLU A 50 -28.72 12.90 25.56
CA GLU A 50 -29.04 14.32 25.72
C GLU A 50 -27.75 15.16 25.89
N LYS A 51 -26.87 14.77 26.82
CA LYS A 51 -25.58 15.45 27.08
C LYS A 51 -24.60 15.41 25.89
N VAL A 52 -24.71 14.39 25.04
CA VAL A 52 -23.94 14.29 23.78
C VAL A 52 -24.47 15.29 22.76
N ARG A 53 -25.79 15.34 22.50
CA ARG A 53 -26.39 16.30 21.56
C ARG A 53 -26.19 17.77 21.98
N GLU A 54 -26.26 18.06 23.28
CA GLU A 54 -25.90 19.38 23.84
C GLU A 54 -24.45 19.77 23.49
N ARG A 55 -23.53 18.82 23.52
CA ARG A 55 -22.11 19.02 23.21
C ARG A 55 -21.82 19.07 21.71
N GLU A 56 -22.56 18.31 20.91
CA GLU A 56 -22.51 18.33 19.44
C GLU A 56 -23.01 19.67 18.90
N GLY A 57 -24.08 20.24 19.46
CA GLY A 57 -24.51 21.62 19.13
C GLY A 57 -23.44 22.66 19.43
N GLN A 58 -22.87 22.63 20.65
CA GLN A 58 -21.77 23.54 21.03
C GLN A 58 -20.51 23.36 20.16
N LEU A 59 -20.25 22.15 19.65
CA LEU A 59 -19.17 21.90 18.70
C LEU A 59 -19.48 22.52 17.32
N ILE A 60 -20.70 22.35 16.82
CA ILE A 60 -21.17 22.92 15.54
C ILE A 60 -21.12 24.45 15.58
N ASP A 61 -21.54 25.08 16.67
CA ASP A 61 -21.44 26.55 16.85
C ASP A 61 -19.97 27.02 16.81
N CYS A 62 -19.04 26.25 17.40
CA CYS A 62 -17.61 26.53 17.33
C CYS A 62 -17.00 26.25 15.95
N GLU A 63 -17.48 25.23 15.22
CA GLU A 63 -17.05 24.96 13.84
C GLU A 63 -17.51 26.08 12.89
N HIS A 64 -18.73 26.60 13.04
CA HIS A 64 -19.20 27.75 12.25
C HIS A 64 -18.33 28.99 12.44
N VAL A 65 -18.07 29.39 13.69
CA VAL A 65 -17.16 30.52 13.99
C VAL A 65 -15.73 30.26 13.47
N SER A 66 -15.31 28.99 13.40
CA SER A 66 -13.99 28.64 12.83
C SER A 66 -13.97 28.70 11.30
N VAL A 67 -15.08 28.42 10.62
CA VAL A 67 -15.20 28.56 9.16
C VAL A 67 -15.19 30.03 8.75
N ASP A 68 -15.92 30.89 9.46
CA ASP A 68 -15.92 32.35 9.20
C ASP A 68 -14.50 32.94 9.30
N ILE A 69 -13.73 32.52 10.32
CA ILE A 69 -12.32 32.91 10.50
C ILE A 69 -11.42 32.41 9.34
N VAL A 70 -11.71 31.24 8.76
CA VAL A 70 -10.93 30.69 7.63
C VAL A 70 -11.22 31.46 6.33
N ASP A 71 -12.47 31.86 6.10
CA ASP A 71 -12.83 32.70 4.94
C ASP A 71 -12.25 34.12 5.07
N ASP A 72 -12.22 34.71 6.27
CA ASP A 72 -11.52 35.99 6.55
C ASP A 72 -10.01 35.87 6.26
N VAL A 73 -9.36 34.79 6.69
CA VAL A 73 -7.93 34.54 6.41
C VAL A 73 -7.67 34.33 4.90
N LEU A 74 -8.60 33.70 4.18
CA LEU A 74 -8.55 33.58 2.72
C LEU A 74 -8.68 34.94 2.02
N GLN A 75 -9.57 35.82 2.48
CA GLN A 75 -9.66 37.20 1.97
C GLN A 75 -8.37 37.98 2.21
N ILE A 76 -7.78 37.87 3.41
CA ILE A 76 -6.49 38.50 3.73
C ILE A 76 -5.40 38.02 2.77
N HIS A 77 -5.29 36.70 2.52
CA HIS A 77 -4.24 36.17 1.63
C HIS A 77 -4.44 36.61 0.16
N VAL A 78 -5.69 36.71 -0.31
CA VAL A 78 -6.02 37.29 -1.63
C VAL A 78 -5.70 38.79 -1.69
N MET A 79 -5.79 39.52 -0.59
CA MET A 79 -5.34 40.92 -0.50
C MET A 79 -3.81 41.04 -0.49
N GLU A 80 -3.09 40.15 0.22
CA GLU A 80 -1.63 40.07 0.16
C GLU A 80 -1.11 39.77 -1.25
N GLU A 81 -1.82 38.92 -2.01
CA GLU A 81 -1.46 38.64 -3.41
C GLU A 81 -1.68 39.86 -4.31
N LYS A 82 -2.83 40.55 -4.17
CA LYS A 82 -3.11 41.81 -4.90
C LYS A 82 -2.11 42.91 -4.58
N LEU A 83 -1.67 43.03 -3.33
CA LEU A 83 -0.61 43.97 -2.92
C LEU A 83 0.75 43.66 -3.58
N LYS A 84 1.11 42.37 -3.75
CA LYS A 84 2.36 41.96 -4.43
C LYS A 84 2.41 42.33 -5.92
N TYR A 85 1.26 42.56 -6.57
CA TYR A 85 1.19 43.07 -7.95
C TYR A 85 1.14 44.60 -8.04
N ALA A 86 0.90 45.33 -6.94
CA ALA A 86 0.69 46.78 -6.93
C ALA A 86 1.94 47.54 -6.43
N ASN A 87 2.95 47.69 -7.29
CA ASN A 87 4.22 48.36 -6.96
C ASN A 87 4.10 49.90 -6.93
N VAL A 88 3.58 50.47 -5.84
CA VAL A 88 3.42 51.93 -5.62
C VAL A 88 3.88 52.32 -4.20
N GLN A 89 4.34 53.56 -4.03
CA GLN A 89 4.81 54.14 -2.75
C GLN A 89 3.65 54.43 -1.78
N PRO A 90 3.91 54.45 -0.46
CA PRO A 90 2.86 54.42 0.56
C PRO A 90 2.14 55.76 0.78
N SER A 91 0.90 55.68 1.24
CA SER A 91 0.09 56.84 1.65
C SER A 91 -0.63 56.59 2.98
N GLU A 92 -1.18 57.65 3.60
CA GLU A 92 -1.59 57.66 5.01
C GLU A 92 -2.63 56.59 5.41
N SER A 93 -3.38 56.04 4.45
CA SER A 93 -4.29 54.92 4.67
C SER A 93 -3.61 53.69 5.28
N GLU A 94 -2.36 53.41 4.92
CA GLU A 94 -1.61 52.23 5.40
C GLU A 94 -1.36 52.26 6.91
N ASN A 95 -1.19 53.44 7.51
CA ASN A 95 -1.03 53.58 8.96
C ASN A 95 -2.28 53.13 9.74
N SER A 96 -3.47 53.17 9.12
CA SER A 96 -4.70 52.63 9.73
C SER A 96 -4.75 51.10 9.64
N VAL A 97 -4.30 50.53 8.51
CA VAL A 97 -4.25 49.08 8.27
C VAL A 97 -3.19 48.44 9.17
N PHE A 98 -2.02 49.06 9.32
CA PHE A 98 -0.95 48.56 10.19
C PHE A 98 -1.38 48.50 11.66
N ARG A 99 -2.07 49.53 12.18
CA ARG A 99 -2.66 49.48 13.54
C ARG A 99 -3.69 48.36 13.66
N ARG A 100 -4.60 48.23 12.69
CA ARG A 100 -5.65 47.20 12.75
C ARG A 100 -5.10 45.77 12.66
N TYR A 101 -4.00 45.59 11.94
CA TYR A 101 -3.21 44.34 11.93
C TYR A 101 -2.52 44.08 13.27
N GLN A 102 -1.93 45.12 13.89
CA GLN A 102 -1.34 45.04 15.24
C GLN A 102 -2.40 44.64 16.28
N ASP A 103 -3.60 45.24 16.22
CA ASP A 103 -4.71 44.94 17.12
C ASP A 103 -5.26 43.51 16.94
N LEU A 104 -5.43 43.05 15.69
CA LEU A 104 -5.79 41.64 15.41
C LEU A 104 -4.72 40.67 15.93
N THR A 105 -3.45 41.00 15.75
CA THR A 105 -2.32 40.17 16.24
C THR A 105 -2.34 40.07 17.77
N ASN A 106 -2.63 41.17 18.47
CA ASN A 106 -2.76 41.21 19.92
C ASN A 106 -3.98 40.37 20.40
N GLN A 107 -5.14 40.51 19.75
CA GLN A 107 -6.33 39.70 20.08
C GLN A 107 -6.12 38.20 19.81
N MET A 108 -5.38 37.84 18.76
CA MET A 108 -5.01 36.46 18.46
C MET A 108 -4.13 35.88 19.57
N GLN A 109 -3.11 36.61 20.03
CA GLN A 109 -2.26 36.20 21.15
C GLN A 109 -3.02 36.08 22.47
N GLU A 110 -3.99 36.97 22.73
CA GLU A 110 -4.84 36.88 23.93
C GLU A 110 -5.77 35.66 23.87
N LYS A 111 -6.36 35.35 22.71
CA LYS A 111 -7.17 34.12 22.53
C LYS A 111 -6.33 32.85 22.63
N ASP A 112 -5.11 32.82 22.09
CA ASP A 112 -4.14 31.73 22.30
C ASP A 112 -3.85 31.49 23.79
N ALA A 113 -3.75 32.57 24.58
CA ALA A 113 -3.57 32.49 26.02
C ALA A 113 -4.85 32.02 26.75
N VAL A 114 -6.05 32.30 26.23
CA VAL A 114 -7.31 31.71 26.71
C VAL A 114 -7.39 30.22 26.40
N ILE A 115 -7.08 29.81 25.17
CA ILE A 115 -7.09 28.40 24.73
C ILE A 115 -6.17 27.57 25.63
N LYS A 116 -4.92 27.99 25.84
CA LYS A 116 -3.96 27.29 26.72
C LYS A 116 -4.43 27.18 28.18
N ARG A 117 -5.20 28.16 28.69
CA ARG A 117 -5.83 28.06 30.01
C ARG A 117 -6.97 27.04 30.05
N LEU A 118 -7.78 27.00 28.99
CA LEU A 118 -8.89 26.03 28.85
C LEU A 118 -8.38 24.60 28.64
N GLU A 119 -7.31 24.40 27.87
CA GLU A 119 -6.64 23.09 27.69
C GLU A 119 -6.19 22.52 29.05
N VAL A 120 -5.46 23.31 29.86
CA VAL A 120 -5.01 22.90 31.21
C VAL A 120 -6.20 22.66 32.16
N GLN A 121 -7.31 23.37 32.01
CA GLN A 121 -8.54 23.08 32.78
C GLN A 121 -9.24 21.79 32.30
N LEU A 122 -9.16 21.46 31.01
CA LEU A 122 -9.73 20.24 30.44
C LEU A 122 -8.93 19.01 30.87
N GLU A 123 -7.59 19.02 30.75
CA GLU A 123 -6.71 17.96 31.26
C GLU A 123 -6.97 17.70 32.75
N LYS A 124 -7.16 18.76 33.54
CA LYS A 124 -7.48 18.67 34.97
C LYS A 124 -8.86 18.06 35.23
N GLN A 125 -9.86 18.28 34.38
CA GLN A 125 -11.13 17.55 34.45
C GLN A 125 -11.00 16.08 34.04
N GLU A 126 -10.21 15.76 33.03
CA GLU A 126 -10.02 14.37 32.59
C GLU A 126 -9.29 13.55 33.65
N TYR A 127 -8.24 14.10 34.27
CA TYR A 127 -7.53 13.49 35.39
C TYR A 127 -8.49 13.13 36.55
N LEU A 128 -9.39 14.06 36.92
CA LEU A 128 -10.40 13.83 37.97
C LEU A 128 -11.44 12.76 37.57
N LYS A 129 -11.83 12.67 36.30
CA LYS A 129 -12.74 11.62 35.79
C LYS A 129 -12.08 10.24 35.74
N VAL A 130 -10.82 10.15 35.32
CA VAL A 130 -10.06 8.89 35.32
C VAL A 130 -9.88 8.40 36.76
N SER A 131 -9.53 9.31 37.69
CA SER A 131 -9.36 8.98 39.11
C SER A 131 -10.64 8.40 39.75
N SER A 132 -11.83 8.94 39.46
CA SER A 132 -13.08 8.45 40.05
C SER A 132 -13.54 7.11 39.47
N VAL A 133 -13.37 6.89 38.17
CA VAL A 133 -13.66 5.61 37.50
C VAL A 133 -12.72 4.49 37.98
N CYS A 134 -11.44 4.81 38.24
CA CYS A 134 -10.50 3.87 38.84
C CYS A 134 -10.90 3.50 40.29
N LEU A 135 -11.35 4.47 41.09
CA LEU A 135 -11.78 4.22 42.47
C LEU A 135 -12.98 3.25 42.54
N GLN A 136 -13.99 3.42 41.67
CA GLN A 136 -15.16 2.53 41.62
C GLN A 136 -14.83 1.09 41.19
N LYS A 137 -13.80 0.89 40.35
CA LYS A 137 -13.37 -0.46 39.95
C LYS A 137 -12.57 -1.18 41.03
N ALA A 138 -11.81 -0.46 41.87
CA ALA A 138 -11.04 -1.07 42.95
C ALA A 138 -11.94 -1.73 44.02
N THR A 139 -13.07 -1.10 44.37
CA THR A 139 -13.96 -1.57 45.44
C THR A 139 -14.78 -2.82 45.09
N GLN A 140 -14.95 -3.18 43.81
CA GLN A 140 -15.73 -4.36 43.41
C GLN A 140 -14.93 -5.68 43.37
N ILE A 141 -13.60 -5.62 43.52
CA ILE A 141 -12.71 -6.79 43.40
C ILE A 141 -12.33 -7.37 44.78
N SER A 142 -12.64 -6.67 45.87
CA SER A 142 -12.09 -6.93 47.21
C SER A 142 -12.93 -7.86 48.12
N SER A 143 -13.96 -8.55 47.61
CA SER A 143 -15.00 -9.16 48.48
C SER A 143 -15.48 -10.56 48.08
N VAL A 144 -14.56 -11.51 47.86
CA VAL A 144 -14.84 -12.96 47.92
C VAL A 144 -13.62 -13.69 48.55
N PRO A 145 -13.77 -14.44 49.65
CA PRO A 145 -12.72 -15.33 50.17
C PRO A 145 -12.67 -16.65 49.40
N LEU A 146 -11.49 -17.27 49.34
CA LEU A 146 -11.30 -18.67 48.95
C LEU A 146 -11.23 -19.57 50.19
N HIS A 147 -11.40 -20.88 49.99
CA HIS A 147 -11.12 -21.93 50.96
C HIS A 147 -10.59 -23.16 50.20
N ASP A 148 -9.57 -23.81 50.74
CA ASP A 148 -8.83 -24.91 50.11
C ASP A 148 -9.26 -26.31 50.65
N ASP A 149 -8.49 -27.35 50.29
CA ASP A 149 -8.58 -28.81 50.60
C ASP A 149 -9.49 -29.68 49.70
N ASP A 150 -9.21 -30.95 49.37
CA ASP A 150 -7.95 -31.71 49.13
C ASP A 150 -8.25 -33.09 48.43
N SER A 151 -7.23 -33.75 47.85
CA SER A 151 -7.04 -35.21 47.62
C SER A 151 -7.95 -36.10 46.72
N GLY A 152 -7.28 -37.08 46.07
CA GLY A 152 -7.83 -38.34 45.48
C GLY A 152 -8.52 -38.24 44.10
N SER A 153 -8.34 -39.06 43.05
CA SER A 153 -7.58 -40.29 42.66
C SER A 153 -8.45 -41.52 42.29
N GLU A 154 -8.21 -42.04 41.08
CA GLU A 154 -8.52 -43.40 40.55
C GLU A 154 -9.97 -43.81 40.15
N ASP A 155 -10.10 -44.05 38.83
CA ASP A 155 -10.57 -45.27 38.14
C ASP A 155 -12.05 -45.68 37.84
N ASP A 156 -12.15 -46.17 36.59
CA ASP A 156 -12.99 -47.17 35.91
C ASP A 156 -14.54 -47.10 35.70
N SER A 157 -14.88 -47.01 34.40
CA SER A 157 -15.77 -47.87 33.59
C SER A 157 -17.04 -48.54 34.16
N GLY A 158 -18.19 -48.25 33.53
CA GLY A 158 -19.43 -49.05 33.61
C GLY A 158 -20.44 -48.70 32.51
N SER A 159 -21.26 -49.65 32.05
CA SER A 159 -22.27 -49.45 30.98
C SER A 159 -23.42 -50.47 31.04
N LEU A 160 -24.46 -50.27 30.20
CA LEU A 160 -25.77 -50.97 30.05
C LEU A 160 -26.96 -50.20 30.70
N ALA A 161 -28.14 -49.95 30.10
CA ALA A 161 -29.02 -50.63 29.12
C ALA A 161 -29.92 -51.74 29.72
N SER A 162 -31.20 -51.97 29.33
CA SER A 162 -32.22 -51.22 28.56
C SER A 162 -33.59 -52.00 28.55
N LEU A 163 -34.65 -51.44 27.95
CA LEU A 163 -35.95 -52.07 27.55
C LEU A 163 -37.00 -52.33 28.68
N ARG A 164 -38.32 -52.60 28.47
CA ARG A 164 -39.15 -53.01 27.28
C ARG A 164 -40.64 -52.52 27.32
N THR A 165 -41.29 -52.39 26.14
CA THR A 165 -42.72 -52.72 25.77
C THR A 165 -43.94 -52.03 26.46
N SER A 166 -45.19 -51.97 25.92
CA SER A 166 -45.85 -52.49 24.67
C SER A 166 -47.17 -51.74 24.25
N THR A 167 -47.69 -52.10 23.07
CA THR A 167 -48.79 -51.57 22.21
C THR A 167 -50.26 -51.83 22.61
N LEU A 168 -51.25 -51.07 22.04
CA LEU A 168 -52.49 -51.54 21.32
C LEU A 168 -53.38 -50.36 20.78
N GLY A 169 -54.42 -50.62 19.96
CA GLY A 169 -55.39 -49.65 19.33
C GLY A 169 -56.85 -50.15 19.36
N PRO A 170 -57.82 -49.82 18.43
CA PRO A 170 -57.85 -48.92 17.25
C PRO A 170 -59.22 -48.15 16.98
N GLU A 171 -59.48 -47.74 15.71
CA GLU A 171 -60.80 -47.56 15.00
C GLU A 171 -61.59 -46.19 14.91
N ARG A 172 -62.11 -45.91 13.67
CA ARG A 172 -63.29 -45.09 13.20
C ARG A 172 -63.29 -43.59 12.77
N LYS A 173 -63.16 -43.42 11.42
CA LYS A 173 -64.06 -42.76 10.41
C LYS A 173 -64.41 -41.25 10.42
N GLY A 174 -64.32 -40.59 9.23
CA GLY A 174 -64.78 -39.19 9.03
C GLY A 174 -64.77 -38.49 7.63
N SER A 175 -64.84 -39.20 6.48
CA SER A 175 -65.25 -38.68 5.12
C SER A 175 -64.47 -37.55 4.36
N THR A 176 -64.53 -37.61 3.02
CA THR A 176 -63.86 -36.79 1.97
C THR A 176 -64.88 -35.94 1.15
N PRO A 177 -64.56 -35.21 0.03
CA PRO A 177 -63.27 -34.75 -0.56
C PRO A 177 -63.19 -33.23 -0.89
N GLY A 178 -62.01 -32.70 -1.28
CA GLY A 178 -61.87 -31.32 -1.85
C GLY A 178 -60.43 -30.93 -2.24
N SER A 179 -60.26 -30.00 -3.20
CA SER A 179 -58.96 -29.58 -3.81
C SER A 179 -59.13 -28.24 -4.58
N PRO A 180 -58.09 -27.45 -4.96
CA PRO A 180 -56.72 -27.26 -4.44
C PRO A 180 -56.32 -25.78 -4.15
N ARG A 181 -55.24 -25.51 -3.37
CA ARG A 181 -54.08 -24.65 -3.76
C ARG A 181 -53.06 -24.29 -2.64
N ALA A 182 -51.77 -24.51 -2.97
CA ALA A 182 -50.60 -23.63 -2.73
C ALA A 182 -49.88 -23.48 -1.35
N VAL A 183 -48.59 -23.06 -1.47
CA VAL A 183 -47.69 -22.38 -0.50
C VAL A 183 -46.71 -23.19 0.40
N LYS A 184 -45.49 -23.41 -0.15
CA LYS A 184 -44.13 -23.14 0.42
C LYS A 184 -43.62 -23.73 1.78
N ARG A 185 -42.45 -24.41 1.63
CA ARG A 185 -41.10 -24.17 2.25
C ARG A 185 -40.62 -24.94 3.50
N GLY A 186 -39.28 -25.06 3.55
CA GLY A 186 -38.42 -25.89 4.41
C GLY A 186 -37.47 -26.72 3.51
N VAL A 187 -36.19 -27.03 3.81
CA VAL A 187 -35.32 -26.83 5.00
C VAL A 187 -33.81 -26.83 4.56
N SER A 188 -32.90 -26.30 5.40
CA SER A 188 -31.42 -26.48 5.49
C SER A 188 -30.41 -26.05 4.39
N MET A 189 -29.67 -24.98 4.70
CA MET A 189 -28.26 -24.97 5.15
C MET A 189 -27.17 -25.90 4.54
N SER A 190 -26.12 -25.26 4.01
CA SER A 190 -24.66 -25.40 4.33
C SER A 190 -23.73 -25.65 3.13
N SER A 191 -22.57 -24.96 3.09
CA SER A 191 -21.55 -25.09 2.03
C SER A 191 -20.18 -24.52 2.44
N ILE A 192 -19.10 -25.29 2.25
CA ILE A 192 -17.67 -24.90 2.26
C ILE A 192 -16.91 -26.03 1.53
N SER A 193 -16.55 -25.86 0.25
CA SER A 193 -15.25 -25.37 -0.27
C SER A 193 -14.04 -26.32 -0.08
N SER A 194 -13.59 -26.94 -1.17
CA SER A 194 -12.20 -27.37 -1.43
C SER A 194 -12.01 -27.52 -2.96
N GLU A 195 -10.77 -27.52 -3.44
CA GLU A 195 -10.40 -27.47 -4.86
C GLU A 195 -9.99 -28.83 -5.47
N SER A 196 -10.00 -28.87 -6.82
CA SER A 196 -9.15 -29.66 -7.74
C SER A 196 -8.82 -31.14 -7.46
N ASP A 197 -9.22 -32.02 -8.39
CA ASP A 197 -8.26 -32.72 -9.28
C ASP A 197 -8.99 -33.39 -10.47
N TYR A 198 -8.31 -33.52 -11.62
CA TYR A 198 -8.78 -34.30 -12.77
C TYR A 198 -7.72 -35.31 -13.20
N ALA A 199 -8.13 -36.56 -13.40
CA ALA A 199 -7.23 -37.70 -13.51
C ALA A 199 -6.56 -37.85 -14.89
N ILE A 200 -5.32 -38.34 -14.87
CA ILE A 200 -4.71 -39.07 -15.99
C ILE A 200 -5.23 -40.52 -15.89
N PRO A 201 -5.70 -41.15 -16.99
CA PRO A 201 -6.15 -42.54 -16.95
C PRO A 201 -4.99 -43.52 -16.71
N PRO A 202 -5.27 -44.74 -16.22
CA PRO A 202 -4.28 -45.82 -16.12
C PRO A 202 -3.88 -46.36 -17.51
N ASP A 203 -3.12 -47.46 -17.51
CA ASP A 203 -2.76 -48.31 -18.67
C ASP A 203 -1.48 -47.92 -19.46
N ALA A 204 -0.34 -47.85 -18.77
CA ALA A 204 0.97 -48.13 -19.37
C ALA A 204 2.01 -48.56 -18.31
N TYR A 205 2.52 -49.80 -18.39
CA TYR A 205 3.67 -50.25 -17.61
C TYR A 205 4.49 -51.27 -18.43
N SER A 206 5.81 -51.29 -18.16
CA SER A 206 6.77 -52.36 -18.48
C SER A 206 7.28 -52.55 -19.93
N LEU A 207 8.59 -52.25 -20.03
CA LEU A 207 9.67 -53.11 -20.56
C LEU A 207 10.35 -52.76 -21.90
N GLU A 208 11.59 -53.26 -21.99
CA GLU A 208 12.70 -52.78 -22.82
C GLU A 208 13.03 -53.75 -23.97
N SER A 209 13.96 -53.33 -24.84
CA SER A 209 14.78 -54.17 -25.74
C SER A 209 14.04 -54.77 -26.97
N ASP A 210 14.65 -54.97 -28.14
CA ASP A 210 15.99 -54.57 -28.60
C ASP A 210 16.12 -54.57 -30.15
N TYR A 211 17.26 -54.08 -30.66
CA TYR A 211 17.87 -54.29 -31.99
C TYR A 211 17.25 -53.72 -33.30
N SER A 212 18.18 -53.19 -34.12
CA SER A 212 18.22 -53.11 -35.60
C SER A 212 17.39 -52.05 -36.37
N GLU A 213 18.08 -50.97 -36.77
CA GLU A 213 17.86 -50.32 -38.08
C GLU A 213 18.31 -51.27 -39.23
N PRO A 214 18.01 -50.96 -40.51
CA PRO A 214 18.95 -50.10 -41.24
C PRO A 214 18.32 -49.10 -42.23
N GLU A 215 18.96 -47.93 -42.34
CA GLU A 215 19.18 -47.16 -43.58
C GLU A 215 17.95 -46.54 -44.31
N HIS A 216 17.99 -45.33 -44.87
CA HIS A 216 19.05 -44.35 -45.17
C HIS A 216 18.32 -43.02 -45.59
N LYS A 217 18.72 -41.75 -45.36
CA LYS A 217 19.96 -41.01 -44.99
C LYS A 217 19.57 -39.76 -44.15
N VAL A 218 20.29 -39.20 -43.15
CA VAL A 218 21.74 -39.10 -42.81
C VAL A 218 22.46 -38.04 -43.69
N GLN A 219 23.12 -36.96 -43.22
CA GLN A 219 23.80 -36.61 -41.94
C GLN A 219 23.63 -35.07 -41.67
N ARG A 220 23.29 -34.61 -40.44
CA ARG A 220 24.17 -34.12 -39.31
C ARG A 220 24.85 -32.76 -39.50
N THR A 221 25.12 -31.90 -38.48
CA THR A 221 24.80 -31.79 -37.02
C THR A 221 24.97 -30.30 -36.62
N SER A 222 24.28 -29.70 -35.63
CA SER A 222 24.42 -29.79 -34.15
C SER A 222 25.86 -29.52 -33.61
N SER A 223 26.11 -29.09 -32.36
CA SER A 223 25.33 -29.03 -31.11
C SER A 223 25.69 -27.74 -30.30
N TYR A 224 25.33 -27.47 -29.02
CA TYR A 224 24.62 -28.18 -27.94
C TYR A 224 23.87 -27.16 -27.03
N SER A 225 23.09 -27.63 -26.05
CA SER A 225 22.22 -26.82 -25.16
C SER A 225 22.87 -26.37 -23.84
N CYS A 226 22.38 -25.28 -23.24
CA CYS A 226 22.40 -25.06 -21.78
C CYS A 226 21.37 -23.99 -21.37
N GLU A 227 20.40 -24.34 -20.53
CA GLU A 227 19.47 -23.37 -19.93
C GLU A 227 20.18 -22.51 -18.88
N SER A 228 20.07 -21.20 -18.99
CA SER A 228 20.40 -20.29 -17.89
C SER A 228 19.60 -18.99 -18.00
N LEU A 229 18.98 -18.56 -16.90
CA LEU A 229 18.25 -17.30 -16.82
C LEU A 229 19.19 -16.13 -17.14
N ARG A 230 18.85 -15.32 -18.16
CA ARG A 230 19.59 -14.11 -18.55
C ARG A 230 18.66 -12.93 -18.75
N GLU A 231 19.22 -11.74 -18.56
CA GLU A 231 18.51 -10.47 -18.60
C GLU A 231 18.11 -10.08 -20.05
N PRO A 232 17.11 -9.21 -20.25
CA PRO A 232 16.53 -8.97 -21.58
C PRO A 232 17.49 -8.26 -22.54
N GLU A 233 17.81 -8.90 -23.66
CA GLU A 233 18.79 -8.41 -24.64
C GLU A 233 18.40 -7.06 -25.26
N MET A 234 19.29 -6.07 -25.13
CA MET A 234 19.11 -4.73 -25.70
C MET A 234 19.82 -4.59 -27.05
N LEU A 235 19.09 -4.94 -28.12
CA LEU A 235 19.34 -4.56 -29.52
C LEU A 235 20.82 -4.66 -29.95
N GLU A 236 21.39 -5.86 -29.80
CA GLU A 236 22.77 -6.13 -30.14
C GLU A 236 22.92 -6.49 -31.63
N LYS A 237 23.86 -5.84 -32.34
CA LYS A 237 24.40 -6.39 -33.60
C LYS A 237 25.87 -6.74 -33.41
N SER A 238 26.22 -7.98 -33.71
CA SER A 238 27.60 -8.42 -33.77
C SER A 238 27.91 -9.07 -35.13
N GLY A 239 29.19 -9.13 -35.49
CA GLY A 239 29.63 -9.65 -36.77
C GLY A 239 31.08 -9.29 -37.09
N TYR A 240 31.64 -9.93 -38.12
CA TYR A 240 32.93 -9.49 -38.67
C TYR A 240 32.73 -8.30 -39.62
N LEU A 241 33.68 -7.36 -39.56
CA LEU A 241 33.92 -6.38 -40.63
C LEU A 241 35.44 -6.25 -40.84
N LEU A 242 35.83 -5.80 -42.03
CA LEU A 242 37.17 -5.35 -42.34
C LEU A 242 37.31 -3.88 -41.92
N LYS A 243 38.37 -3.54 -41.19
CA LYS A 243 38.65 -2.19 -40.71
C LYS A 243 39.99 -1.69 -41.24
N MET A 244 40.05 -0.48 -41.80
CA MET A 244 41.34 0.11 -42.19
C MET A 244 42.15 0.56 -40.95
N GLY A 245 43.45 0.34 -40.99
CA GLY A 245 44.42 0.85 -40.01
C GLY A 245 44.65 2.36 -40.14
N SER A 246 45.01 3.02 -39.03
CA SER A 246 45.15 4.48 -38.97
C SER A 246 46.57 5.00 -39.23
N GLN A 247 47.59 4.15 -39.09
CA GLN A 247 49.01 4.46 -39.31
C GLN A 247 49.58 3.68 -40.52
N ILE A 248 48.96 2.53 -40.83
CA ILE A 248 49.23 1.70 -42.00
C ILE A 248 47.88 1.47 -42.66
N LYS A 249 47.71 1.84 -43.94
CA LYS A 249 46.44 1.73 -44.70
C LYS A 249 46.10 0.28 -45.11
N ALA A 250 46.34 -0.67 -44.21
CA ALA A 250 45.99 -2.08 -44.38
C ALA A 250 44.60 -2.36 -43.78
N TRP A 251 43.80 -3.14 -44.49
CA TRP A 251 42.54 -3.70 -43.96
C TRP A 251 42.83 -4.84 -42.98
N LYS A 252 42.15 -4.86 -41.84
CA LYS A 252 42.26 -5.92 -40.83
C LYS A 252 40.86 -6.39 -40.41
N ARG A 253 40.60 -7.68 -40.54
CA ARG A 253 39.37 -8.32 -40.05
C ARG A 253 39.27 -8.17 -38.53
N ARG A 254 38.10 -7.77 -38.03
CA ARG A 254 37.81 -7.57 -36.61
C ARG A 254 36.39 -8.02 -36.31
N TRP A 255 36.18 -8.55 -35.11
CA TRP A 255 34.84 -8.83 -34.61
C TRP A 255 34.28 -7.56 -33.97
N PHE A 256 33.17 -7.05 -34.49
CA PHE A 256 32.49 -5.87 -34.02
C PHE A 256 31.26 -6.25 -33.20
N ILE A 257 30.97 -5.48 -32.15
CA ILE A 257 29.78 -5.60 -31.32
C ILE A 257 29.23 -4.20 -31.06
N LEU A 258 27.98 -3.98 -31.43
CA LEU A 258 27.20 -2.79 -31.13
C LEU A 258 26.26 -3.08 -29.96
N ARG A 259 26.43 -2.37 -28.84
CA ARG A 259 25.64 -2.46 -27.59
C ARG A 259 25.52 -1.07 -26.98
N ASN A 260 24.40 -0.74 -26.34
CA ASN A 260 24.18 0.52 -25.59
C ASN A 260 24.45 1.84 -26.36
N GLY A 261 24.45 1.84 -27.70
CA GLY A 261 24.84 3.00 -28.50
C GLY A 261 26.36 3.16 -28.70
N GLU A 262 27.13 2.09 -28.48
CA GLU A 262 28.58 2.07 -28.67
C GLU A 262 29.01 0.87 -29.50
N ILE A 263 30.03 1.05 -30.36
CA ILE A 263 30.63 -0.06 -31.11
C ILE A 263 32.00 -0.41 -30.52
N PHE A 264 32.14 -1.64 -30.07
CA PHE A 264 33.39 -2.24 -29.60
C PHE A 264 33.97 -3.16 -30.67
N TYR A 265 35.30 -3.29 -30.76
CA TYR A 265 35.92 -4.28 -31.65
C TYR A 265 37.09 -5.07 -31.06
N TYR A 266 37.15 -6.35 -31.42
CA TYR A 266 38.00 -7.40 -30.86
C TYR A 266 38.79 -8.13 -31.96
N LYS A 267 39.81 -8.94 -31.62
CA LYS A 267 40.54 -9.73 -32.64
C LYS A 267 39.65 -10.86 -33.16
N SER A 268 38.97 -11.55 -32.26
CA SER A 268 37.99 -12.61 -32.50
C SER A 268 36.83 -12.50 -31.50
N PRO A 269 35.72 -13.25 -31.68
CA PRO A 269 34.64 -13.35 -30.69
C PRO A 269 35.11 -13.83 -29.31
N SER A 270 36.16 -14.65 -29.26
CA SER A 270 36.72 -15.20 -28.01
C SER A 270 37.36 -14.15 -27.10
N ASP A 271 37.81 -13.01 -27.66
CA ASP A 271 38.40 -11.91 -26.89
C ASP A 271 37.36 -10.99 -26.23
N VAL A 272 36.05 -11.23 -26.39
CA VAL A 272 34.97 -10.36 -25.87
C VAL A 272 34.92 -10.29 -24.33
N ILE A 273 35.50 -11.29 -23.65
CA ILE A 273 35.65 -11.33 -22.18
C ILE A 273 36.87 -10.49 -21.71
N ARG A 274 37.64 -9.92 -22.65
CA ARG A 274 38.83 -9.09 -22.40
C ARG A 274 38.60 -7.64 -22.85
N LYS A 275 39.55 -6.75 -22.55
CA LYS A 275 39.48 -5.35 -22.99
C LYS A 275 39.45 -5.26 -24.54
N PRO A 276 38.54 -4.50 -25.15
CA PRO A 276 38.47 -4.33 -26.60
C PRO A 276 39.74 -3.65 -27.16
N GLN A 277 40.02 -3.89 -28.45
CA GLN A 277 41.08 -3.16 -29.18
C GLN A 277 40.69 -1.72 -29.52
N GLY A 278 39.40 -1.40 -29.44
CA GLY A 278 38.90 -0.04 -29.57
C GLY A 278 37.39 0.02 -29.38
N GLN A 279 36.95 1.25 -29.16
CA GLN A 279 35.57 1.64 -28.85
C GLN A 279 35.25 2.85 -29.73
N MET A 280 34.00 2.96 -30.15
CA MET A 280 33.49 4.01 -31.02
C MET A 280 32.12 4.41 -30.47
N GLU A 281 32.11 5.49 -29.71
CA GLU A 281 30.89 6.14 -29.19
C GLU A 281 30.01 6.56 -30.37
N LEU A 282 28.70 6.29 -30.31
CA LEU A 282 27.74 6.84 -31.27
C LEU A 282 26.95 7.96 -30.59
N ASN A 283 27.07 9.17 -31.12
CA ASN A 283 26.34 10.36 -30.70
C ASN A 283 25.63 11.01 -31.89
N SER A 284 24.81 12.02 -31.63
CA SER A 284 23.97 12.72 -32.63
C SER A 284 24.75 13.44 -33.74
N SER A 285 26.06 13.65 -33.57
CA SER A 285 26.96 14.23 -34.57
C SER A 285 27.64 13.20 -35.49
N CYS A 286 27.53 11.89 -35.18
CA CYS A 286 28.04 10.82 -36.04
C CYS A 286 27.30 10.74 -37.38
N ARG A 287 28.02 10.43 -38.46
CA ARG A 287 27.47 10.33 -39.82
C ARG A 287 28.02 9.09 -40.55
N ILE A 288 27.21 8.53 -41.45
CA ILE A 288 27.65 7.47 -42.38
C ILE A 288 27.68 8.01 -43.80
N ALA A 289 28.80 7.79 -44.49
CA ALA A 289 28.92 7.90 -45.94
C ALA A 289 29.22 6.53 -46.54
N ARG A 290 28.77 6.25 -47.76
CA ARG A 290 29.27 5.08 -48.52
C ARG A 290 30.70 5.39 -48.99
N GLY A 291 31.56 4.37 -49.03
CA GLY A 291 32.92 4.53 -49.57
C GLY A 291 32.94 4.29 -51.08
N GLU A 292 34.02 4.73 -51.72
CA GLU A 292 34.24 4.61 -53.18
C GLU A 292 34.44 3.15 -53.62
N GLY A 293 34.87 2.27 -52.71
CA GLY A 293 35.02 0.84 -52.97
C GLY A 293 33.70 0.08 -52.75
N ALA A 294 33.45 -0.92 -53.60
CA ALA A 294 32.32 -1.84 -53.44
C ALA A 294 32.29 -2.43 -52.01
N GLN A 295 31.11 -2.45 -51.40
CA GLN A 295 30.85 -2.98 -50.05
C GLN A 295 31.56 -2.21 -48.89
N THR A 296 32.00 -0.97 -49.13
CA THR A 296 32.66 -0.12 -48.11
C THR A 296 31.77 1.02 -47.59
N PHE A 297 31.98 1.40 -46.32
CA PHE A 297 31.38 2.60 -45.72
C PHE A 297 32.34 3.32 -44.77
N GLN A 298 32.08 4.60 -44.55
CA GLN A 298 32.79 5.45 -43.60
C GLN A 298 31.84 5.79 -42.46
N LEU A 299 32.24 5.48 -41.22
CA LEU A 299 31.60 5.99 -40.01
C LEU A 299 32.42 7.17 -39.49
N ILE A 300 31.90 8.37 -39.67
CA ILE A 300 32.51 9.64 -39.29
C ILE A 300 32.03 9.98 -37.88
N THR A 301 32.94 10.08 -36.91
CA THR A 301 32.69 10.64 -35.57
C THR A 301 33.52 11.91 -35.39
N GLU A 302 33.13 12.78 -34.45
CA GLU A 302 33.85 14.04 -34.13
C GLU A 302 35.36 13.86 -33.96
N LYS A 303 35.75 12.74 -33.34
CA LYS A 303 37.13 12.43 -32.97
C LYS A 303 37.88 11.73 -34.11
N LYS A 304 37.19 11.03 -35.03
CA LYS A 304 37.81 10.18 -36.06
C LYS A 304 36.83 9.65 -37.13
N THR A 305 37.29 9.59 -38.38
CA THR A 305 36.64 8.78 -39.44
C THR A 305 37.15 7.34 -39.44
N PHE A 306 36.23 6.38 -39.51
CA PHE A 306 36.49 4.94 -39.53
C PHE A 306 36.04 4.31 -40.85
N PHE A 307 37.00 3.90 -41.67
CA PHE A 307 36.75 3.14 -42.90
C PHE A 307 36.52 1.67 -42.58
N LEU A 308 35.36 1.16 -43.00
CA LEU A 308 34.85 -0.18 -42.75
C LEU A 308 34.40 -0.83 -44.07
N ALA A 309 34.53 -2.15 -44.17
CA ALA A 309 34.01 -2.92 -45.30
C ALA A 309 33.37 -4.22 -44.82
N ALA A 310 32.31 -4.65 -45.49
CA ALA A 310 31.59 -5.89 -45.22
C ALA A 310 32.08 -7.03 -46.13
N ASP A 311 31.77 -8.27 -45.74
CA ASP A 311 32.04 -9.46 -46.57
C ASP A 311 30.94 -9.70 -47.64
N SER A 312 29.79 -9.03 -47.53
CA SER A 312 28.72 -9.06 -48.53
C SER A 312 27.92 -7.74 -48.56
N PRO A 313 27.23 -7.42 -49.67
CA PRO A 313 26.34 -6.26 -49.75
C PRO A 313 25.22 -6.30 -48.70
N ASN A 314 24.66 -7.49 -48.43
CA ASN A 314 23.60 -7.65 -47.43
C ASN A 314 24.10 -7.30 -46.03
N ILE A 315 25.31 -7.74 -45.67
CA ILE A 315 25.94 -7.39 -44.38
C ILE A 315 26.21 -5.88 -44.31
N LEU A 316 26.62 -5.23 -45.42
CA LEU A 316 26.77 -3.78 -45.47
C LEU A 316 25.46 -3.06 -45.17
N GLU A 317 24.38 -3.38 -45.89
CA GLU A 317 23.08 -2.72 -45.72
C GLU A 317 22.51 -2.95 -44.31
N GLU A 318 22.67 -4.14 -43.73
CA GLU A 318 22.29 -4.40 -42.35
C GLU A 318 23.01 -3.50 -41.34
N TRP A 319 24.34 -3.37 -41.45
CA TRP A 319 25.11 -2.51 -40.55
C TRP A 319 24.75 -1.02 -40.74
N ILE A 320 24.64 -0.55 -41.99
CA ILE A 320 24.20 0.83 -42.28
C ILE A 320 22.81 1.09 -41.69
N ARG A 321 21.84 0.20 -41.92
CA ARG A 321 20.45 0.36 -41.47
C ARG A 321 20.32 0.40 -39.94
N VAL A 322 21.06 -0.45 -39.22
CA VAL A 322 21.03 -0.47 -37.75
C VAL A 322 21.66 0.80 -37.18
N LEU A 323 22.80 1.24 -37.71
CA LEU A 323 23.46 2.47 -37.26
C LEU A 323 22.65 3.73 -37.57
N GLN A 324 22.06 3.83 -38.77
CA GLN A 324 21.13 4.91 -39.13
C GLN A 324 19.89 4.96 -38.22
N ASN A 325 19.36 3.80 -37.80
CA ASN A 325 18.26 3.77 -36.84
C ASN A 325 18.67 4.30 -35.46
N ILE A 326 19.88 3.99 -34.98
CA ILE A 326 20.39 4.55 -33.72
C ILE A 326 20.54 6.07 -33.82
N PHE A 327 21.11 6.60 -34.91
CA PHE A 327 21.22 8.05 -35.10
C PHE A 327 19.85 8.73 -35.15
N LYS A 328 18.83 8.10 -35.78
CA LYS A 328 17.45 8.64 -35.78
C LYS A 328 16.85 8.70 -34.38
N VAL A 329 17.05 7.68 -33.54
CA VAL A 329 16.56 7.66 -32.15
C VAL A 329 17.32 8.65 -31.27
N GLN A 330 18.63 8.80 -31.45
CA GLN A 330 19.46 9.76 -30.69
C GLN A 330 19.18 11.22 -31.11
N ALA A 331 18.99 11.49 -32.40
CA ALA A 331 18.76 12.85 -32.90
C ALA A 331 17.41 13.44 -32.47
N SER A 332 16.42 12.61 -32.09
CA SER A 332 15.17 13.09 -31.48
C SER A 332 15.31 13.63 -30.05
N SER A 333 16.47 13.44 -29.39
CA SER A 333 16.79 14.03 -28.08
C SER A 333 15.82 13.59 -26.93
N PRO A 334 15.96 14.06 -25.68
CA PRO A 334 16.30 13.16 -24.57
C PRO A 334 15.10 12.75 -23.69
N VAL A 335 13.86 12.95 -24.17
CA VAL A 335 12.62 12.75 -23.38
C VAL A 335 12.16 11.27 -23.37
N ALA A 336 12.67 10.45 -24.29
CA ALA A 336 12.17 9.09 -24.54
C ALA A 336 12.32 8.08 -23.39
N MET A 337 13.14 8.36 -22.36
CA MET A 337 13.25 7.48 -21.17
C MET A 337 12.17 7.74 -20.11
N GLU A 338 11.57 8.94 -20.07
CA GLU A 338 10.51 9.26 -19.10
C GLU A 338 9.13 8.79 -19.59
N THR A 339 8.86 8.88 -20.89
CA THR A 339 7.57 8.51 -21.49
C THR A 339 7.23 7.01 -21.46
N THR A 340 8.21 6.13 -21.21
CA THR A 340 7.98 4.67 -21.05
C THR A 340 7.17 4.31 -19.79
N THR A 341 6.88 5.27 -18.92
CA THR A 341 6.09 5.07 -17.69
C THR A 341 4.59 5.24 -17.87
N ALA A 342 4.13 5.89 -18.95
CA ALA A 342 2.72 6.17 -19.18
C ALA A 342 1.97 4.91 -19.67
N LYS A 343 0.88 4.52 -18.98
CA LYS A 343 0.04 3.39 -19.40
C LYS A 343 -0.59 3.69 -20.79
N PRO A 344 -0.57 2.74 -21.74
CA PRO A 344 -1.28 2.91 -23.01
C PRO A 344 -2.80 2.90 -22.81
N THR A 345 -3.50 3.72 -23.60
CA THR A 345 -4.97 3.77 -23.66
C THR A 345 -5.53 2.51 -24.32
N VAL A 346 -4.93 2.09 -25.45
CA VAL A 346 -5.33 0.89 -26.19
C VAL A 346 -4.10 0.24 -26.81
N ARG A 347 -4.12 -1.09 -26.91
CA ARG A 347 -3.04 -1.93 -27.43
C ARG A 347 -3.60 -3.21 -28.01
N GLY A 348 -2.93 -3.77 -29.02
CA GLY A 348 -3.39 -4.99 -29.70
C GLY A 348 -2.59 -5.28 -30.97
N TRP A 349 -2.79 -6.46 -31.54
CA TRP A 349 -2.22 -6.82 -32.84
C TRP A 349 -3.05 -6.20 -33.97
N LEU A 350 -2.39 -5.50 -34.90
CA LEU A 350 -3.02 -4.93 -36.10
C LEU A 350 -2.18 -5.25 -37.34
N THR A 351 -2.82 -5.43 -38.48
CA THR A 351 -2.11 -5.54 -39.77
C THR A 351 -1.97 -4.15 -40.38
N LYS A 352 -0.80 -3.55 -40.23
CA LYS A 352 -0.46 -2.24 -40.77
C LYS A 352 -0.01 -2.36 -42.22
N VAL A 353 -0.67 -1.62 -43.12
CA VAL A 353 -0.33 -1.58 -44.55
C VAL A 353 0.28 -0.22 -44.91
N LYS A 354 1.39 -0.23 -45.64
CA LYS A 354 2.01 1.00 -46.17
C LYS A 354 2.74 0.72 -47.49
N HIS A 355 2.41 1.49 -48.52
CA HIS A 355 2.93 1.31 -49.89
C HIS A 355 2.77 -0.14 -50.40
N GLY A 356 1.57 -0.71 -50.32
CA GLY A 356 1.27 -2.10 -50.69
C GLY A 356 1.76 -3.17 -49.69
N HIS A 357 2.82 -2.92 -48.92
CA HIS A 357 3.32 -3.88 -47.95
C HIS A 357 2.44 -3.94 -46.69
N SER A 358 1.75 -5.06 -46.49
CA SER A 358 1.07 -5.42 -45.25
C SER A 358 2.04 -6.03 -44.24
N LYS A 359 1.81 -5.78 -42.94
CA LYS A 359 2.54 -6.45 -41.86
C LYS A 359 1.76 -6.46 -40.55
N LEU A 360 1.63 -7.64 -39.95
CA LEU A 360 1.18 -7.80 -38.57
C LEU A 360 2.19 -7.16 -37.59
N VAL A 361 1.72 -6.25 -36.75
CA VAL A 361 2.51 -5.49 -35.78
C VAL A 361 1.75 -5.34 -34.47
N TRP A 362 2.47 -5.37 -33.35
CA TRP A 362 1.89 -5.01 -32.06
C TRP A 362 1.77 -3.49 -31.97
N CYS A 363 0.56 -2.97 -31.80
CA CYS A 363 0.26 -1.54 -31.76
C CYS A 363 -0.10 -1.09 -30.34
N SER A 364 0.22 0.16 -30.01
CA SER A 364 -0.02 0.74 -28.69
C SER A 364 -0.16 2.26 -28.78
N LEU A 365 -1.30 2.79 -28.35
CA LEU A 365 -1.58 4.22 -28.29
C LEU A 365 -1.29 4.74 -26.88
N VAL A 366 -0.35 5.70 -26.77
CA VAL A 366 0.02 6.35 -25.51
C VAL A 366 -0.20 7.85 -25.67
N SER A 367 -1.14 8.41 -24.89
CA SER A 367 -1.53 9.83 -24.98
C SER A 367 -1.93 10.24 -26.42
N LYS A 368 -1.09 11.01 -27.11
CA LYS A 368 -1.34 11.53 -28.47
C LYS A 368 -0.37 10.93 -29.52
N VAL A 369 0.27 9.79 -29.23
CA VAL A 369 1.22 9.10 -30.11
C VAL A 369 0.87 7.61 -30.23
N PHE A 370 0.72 7.14 -31.47
CA PHE A 370 0.47 5.74 -31.81
C PHE A 370 1.80 5.06 -32.17
N TYR A 371 2.22 4.09 -31.36
CA TYR A 371 3.45 3.32 -31.56
C TYR A 371 3.13 1.95 -32.15
N TYR A 372 4.05 1.41 -32.96
CA TYR A 372 3.97 0.04 -33.46
C TYR A 372 5.33 -0.66 -33.36
N TYR A 373 5.29 -1.93 -32.95
CA TYR A 373 6.41 -2.79 -32.57
C TYR A 373 6.41 -4.06 -33.43
N ARG A 374 7.46 -4.90 -33.38
CA ARG A 374 7.40 -6.23 -34.01
C ARG A 374 6.59 -7.16 -33.10
N ASN A 375 6.95 -7.19 -31.81
CA ASN A 375 6.36 -8.03 -30.77
C ASN A 375 5.87 -7.18 -29.59
N GLN A 376 5.09 -7.80 -28.69
CA GLN A 376 4.55 -7.14 -27.49
C GLN A 376 5.63 -6.70 -26.49
N ASP A 377 6.73 -7.44 -26.38
CA ASP A 377 7.81 -7.22 -25.40
C ASP A 377 8.97 -6.34 -25.92
N ASP A 378 8.87 -5.85 -27.16
CA ASP A 378 9.86 -4.96 -27.77
C ASP A 378 9.92 -3.62 -27.01
N LYS A 379 11.04 -3.34 -26.32
CA LYS A 379 11.26 -2.04 -25.64
C LYS A 379 11.40 -0.84 -26.59
N LEU A 380 11.50 -1.06 -27.90
CA LEU A 380 11.75 -0.02 -28.90
C LEU A 380 10.82 -0.21 -30.12
N PRO A 381 10.04 0.82 -30.50
CA PRO A 381 9.08 0.71 -31.60
C PRO A 381 9.76 0.62 -32.97
N LEU A 382 9.13 -0.09 -33.90
CA LEU A 382 9.45 -0.05 -35.33
C LEU A 382 9.14 1.33 -35.94
N GLY A 383 8.21 2.07 -35.34
CA GLY A 383 7.91 3.46 -35.69
C GLY A 383 6.74 4.02 -34.87
N GLN A 384 6.42 5.29 -35.13
CA GLN A 384 5.37 6.05 -34.45
C GLN A 384 4.62 6.97 -35.41
N LEU A 385 3.34 7.19 -35.14
CA LEU A 385 2.51 8.23 -35.75
C LEU A 385 2.13 9.25 -34.66
N ARG A 386 2.30 10.54 -34.93
CA ARG A 386 1.73 11.60 -34.09
C ARG A 386 0.26 11.76 -34.46
N MET A 387 -0.64 11.64 -33.49
CA MET A 387 -2.09 11.65 -33.76
C MET A 387 -2.67 13.06 -33.82
N ARG A 388 -2.12 14.02 -33.07
CA ARG A 388 -2.60 15.41 -33.00
C ARG A 388 -2.89 15.97 -34.41
N GLU A 389 -4.11 16.44 -34.62
CA GLU A 389 -4.59 17.03 -35.89
C GLU A 389 -4.52 16.09 -37.11
N ALA A 390 -4.40 14.77 -36.90
CA ALA A 390 -4.56 13.75 -37.94
C ALA A 390 -6.06 13.50 -38.22
N VAL A 391 -6.41 13.21 -39.47
CA VAL A 391 -7.74 12.69 -39.80
C VAL A 391 -7.74 11.16 -39.64
N VAL A 392 -8.84 10.60 -39.14
CA VAL A 392 -9.01 9.15 -38.95
C VAL A 392 -10.35 8.76 -39.57
N GLU A 393 -10.30 7.92 -40.60
CA GLU A 393 -11.45 7.52 -41.40
C GLU A 393 -11.60 5.99 -41.46
N GLU A 394 -12.83 5.53 -41.54
CA GLU A 394 -13.16 4.15 -41.90
C GLU A 394 -13.32 4.08 -43.42
N VAL A 395 -12.54 3.22 -44.07
CA VAL A 395 -12.65 2.96 -45.50
C VAL A 395 -13.43 1.67 -45.66
N ASP A 396 -14.66 1.80 -46.13
CA ASP A 396 -15.44 0.65 -46.60
C ASP A 396 -14.78 0.06 -47.85
N ARG A 397 -14.71 -1.26 -47.89
CA ARG A 397 -14.17 -2.05 -49.01
C ARG A 397 -15.23 -2.90 -49.70
N SER A 398 -16.51 -2.69 -49.39
CA SER A 398 -17.65 -3.35 -50.02
C SER A 398 -17.73 -3.19 -51.56
N CYS A 399 -16.86 -2.38 -52.17
CA CYS A 399 -16.80 -2.10 -53.61
C CYS A 399 -15.53 -2.61 -54.33
N ASP A 400 -14.47 -3.05 -53.63
CA ASP A 400 -13.20 -3.48 -54.26
C ASP A 400 -13.22 -5.01 -54.48
N SER A 401 -13.51 -5.45 -55.70
CA SER A 401 -13.87 -6.85 -56.02
C SER A 401 -12.71 -7.84 -56.25
N ASP A 402 -11.56 -7.65 -55.60
CA ASP A 402 -10.35 -8.49 -55.79
C ASP A 402 -10.14 -9.47 -54.61
N GLU A 403 -10.89 -10.58 -54.59
CA GLU A 403 -10.76 -11.67 -53.61
C GLU A 403 -9.54 -12.58 -53.86
N ASP A 404 -8.33 -12.03 -53.91
CA ASP A 404 -7.12 -12.76 -54.39
C ASP A 404 -5.93 -12.76 -53.41
N TYR A 405 -6.19 -13.06 -52.13
CA TYR A 405 -5.16 -13.18 -51.07
C TYR A 405 -5.23 -14.47 -50.21
N GLU A 406 -5.93 -15.50 -50.67
CA GLU A 406 -5.93 -16.84 -50.05
C GLU A 406 -4.69 -17.67 -50.46
N ALA A 407 -3.64 -17.61 -49.64
CA ALA A 407 -2.44 -18.44 -49.76
C ALA A 407 -1.88 -18.83 -48.38
N GLY A 408 -2.75 -19.19 -47.42
CA GLY A 408 -2.42 -19.21 -45.99
C GLY A 408 -2.72 -20.48 -45.19
N GLY A 409 -3.51 -21.44 -45.69
CA GLY A 409 -3.63 -22.79 -45.09
C GLY A 409 -4.29 -22.90 -43.70
N ARG A 410 -4.98 -21.85 -43.22
CA ARG A 410 -6.00 -21.93 -42.14
C ARG A 410 -7.08 -20.87 -42.39
N GLY A 411 -8.15 -21.24 -43.08
CA GLY A 411 -9.20 -20.29 -43.47
C GLY A 411 -9.96 -19.72 -42.28
N PHE A 412 -9.92 -18.40 -42.12
CA PHE A 412 -10.89 -17.60 -41.35
C PHE A 412 -10.95 -16.15 -41.89
N LEU A 413 -12.06 -15.85 -42.58
CA LEU A 413 -12.68 -14.53 -42.79
C LEU A 413 -12.00 -13.51 -43.73
N SER A 414 -12.54 -13.44 -44.96
CA SER A 414 -12.57 -12.24 -45.81
C SER A 414 -13.47 -11.16 -45.17
N SER A 415 -13.01 -10.51 -44.09
CA SER A 415 -13.87 -9.61 -43.28
C SER A 415 -13.11 -8.49 -42.56
N HIS A 416 -11.94 -8.08 -43.07
CA HIS A 416 -11.10 -7.08 -42.42
C HIS A 416 -11.63 -5.64 -42.57
N CYS A 417 -12.14 -5.08 -41.48
CA CYS A 417 -12.43 -3.65 -41.41
C CYS A 417 -11.13 -2.82 -41.58
N THR A 418 -11.19 -1.74 -42.37
CA THR A 418 -10.02 -0.90 -42.67
C THR A 418 -10.19 0.50 -42.07
N LEU A 419 -9.25 0.89 -41.23
CA LEU A 419 -9.09 2.29 -40.79
C LEU A 419 -7.89 2.93 -41.48
N VAL A 420 -7.97 4.22 -41.76
CA VAL A 420 -6.86 5.02 -42.29
C VAL A 420 -6.59 6.20 -41.40
N VAL A 421 -5.32 6.37 -41.02
CA VAL A 421 -4.82 7.53 -40.29
C VAL A 421 -4.05 8.41 -41.27
N HIS A 422 -4.39 9.70 -41.30
CA HIS A 422 -3.80 10.74 -42.13
C HIS A 422 -3.10 11.81 -41.26
N PRO A 423 -1.85 11.61 -40.82
CA PRO A 423 -1.12 12.60 -40.03
C PRO A 423 -0.67 13.78 -40.90
N ARG A 424 -0.79 15.02 -40.40
CA ARG A 424 -0.39 16.26 -41.12
C ARG A 424 1.01 16.21 -41.75
N GLU A 425 1.97 15.58 -41.09
CA GLU A 425 3.39 15.54 -41.48
C GLU A 425 3.82 14.19 -42.12
N GLN A 426 2.91 13.24 -42.32
CA GLN A 426 3.26 11.88 -42.77
C GLN A 426 2.27 11.32 -43.79
N SER A 427 2.80 10.55 -44.75
CA SER A 427 2.00 9.68 -45.64
C SER A 427 0.94 8.87 -44.86
N PRO A 428 -0.30 8.71 -45.39
CA PRO A 428 -1.33 7.90 -44.75
C PRO A 428 -0.88 6.49 -44.35
N THR A 429 -1.48 5.97 -43.29
CA THR A 429 -1.25 4.60 -42.80
C THR A 429 -2.58 3.87 -42.67
N TYR A 430 -2.68 2.74 -43.35
CA TYR A 430 -3.85 1.87 -43.35
C TYR A 430 -3.66 0.80 -42.26
N LEU A 431 -4.73 0.49 -41.53
CA LEU A 431 -4.77 -0.50 -40.46
C LEU A 431 -5.93 -1.46 -40.76
N LEU A 432 -5.61 -2.74 -41.01
CA LEU A 432 -6.59 -3.80 -41.15
C LEU A 432 -6.83 -4.45 -39.78
N ILE A 433 -8.11 -4.64 -39.45
CA ILE A 433 -8.57 -5.04 -38.12
C ILE A 433 -9.43 -6.30 -38.23
N GLY A 434 -9.27 -7.24 -37.31
CA GLY A 434 -9.89 -8.57 -37.37
C GLY A 434 -11.40 -8.55 -37.17
N THR A 435 -11.88 -7.72 -36.23
CA THR A 435 -13.30 -7.63 -35.88
C THR A 435 -13.84 -6.19 -35.94
N LYS A 436 -15.15 -6.06 -36.14
CA LYS A 436 -15.84 -4.77 -36.04
C LYS A 436 -15.67 -4.12 -34.67
N GLN A 437 -15.73 -4.90 -33.58
CA GLN A 437 -15.58 -4.38 -32.21
C GLN A 437 -14.20 -3.77 -31.97
N GLU A 438 -13.12 -4.45 -32.37
CA GLU A 438 -11.77 -3.89 -32.31
C GLU A 438 -11.67 -2.65 -33.19
N LYS A 439 -12.31 -2.64 -34.37
CA LYS A 439 -12.31 -1.48 -35.27
C LYS A 439 -13.03 -0.28 -34.66
N ASP A 440 -14.21 -0.46 -34.08
CA ASP A 440 -14.94 0.61 -33.39
C ASP A 440 -14.12 1.16 -32.21
N THR A 441 -13.45 0.27 -31.46
CA THR A 441 -12.54 0.62 -30.35
C THR A 441 -11.33 1.44 -30.80
N TRP A 442 -10.61 0.98 -31.84
CA TRP A 442 -9.46 1.71 -32.39
C TRP A 442 -9.88 3.03 -33.04
N LEU A 443 -11.00 3.07 -33.77
CA LEU A 443 -11.54 4.28 -34.39
C LEU A 443 -11.86 5.34 -33.33
N TYR A 444 -12.51 4.96 -32.22
CA TYR A 444 -12.75 5.84 -31.08
C TYR A 444 -11.44 6.40 -30.52
N HIS A 445 -10.53 5.54 -30.05
CA HIS A 445 -9.32 6.00 -29.38
C HIS A 445 -8.36 6.77 -30.31
N LEU A 446 -8.30 6.46 -31.60
CA LEU A 446 -7.50 7.21 -32.58
C LEU A 446 -8.10 8.59 -32.85
N THR A 447 -9.43 8.72 -32.97
CA THR A 447 -10.12 10.01 -33.14
C THR A 447 -9.98 10.89 -31.89
N VAL A 448 -10.14 10.28 -30.71
CA VAL A 448 -9.84 10.84 -29.39
C VAL A 448 -8.39 11.31 -29.26
N ALA A 449 -7.44 10.56 -29.83
CA ALA A 449 -6.04 10.97 -29.87
C ALA A 449 -5.77 12.05 -30.93
N ALA A 450 -6.56 12.15 -31.99
CA ALA A 450 -6.45 13.24 -32.96
C ALA A 450 -6.87 14.60 -32.39
N GLY A 451 -7.93 14.62 -31.58
CA GLY A 451 -8.53 15.86 -31.09
C GLY A 451 -9.39 16.56 -32.14
N SER A 452 -9.98 15.81 -33.06
CA SER A 452 -10.94 16.34 -34.05
C SER A 452 -12.28 16.63 -33.36
N SER A 453 -12.41 17.84 -32.82
CA SER A 453 -13.57 18.27 -32.02
C SER A 453 -14.84 18.52 -32.84
N ALA A 454 -14.71 19.02 -34.08
CA ALA A 454 -15.82 19.59 -34.88
C ALA A 454 -17.06 18.68 -35.13
N SER A 455 -16.95 17.36 -34.92
CA SER A 455 -18.12 16.54 -34.56
C SER A 455 -17.67 15.18 -33.99
N PHE A 456 -17.86 14.95 -32.69
CA PHE A 456 -17.70 13.62 -32.09
C PHE A 456 -18.84 12.68 -32.53
N LYS A 457 -18.65 11.98 -33.66
CA LYS A 457 -19.59 10.97 -34.21
C LYS A 457 -19.20 9.52 -33.91
N VAL A 458 -18.18 9.32 -33.08
CA VAL A 458 -17.55 8.02 -32.80
C VAL A 458 -17.61 7.75 -31.30
N GLY A 459 -17.83 6.49 -30.93
CA GLY A 459 -18.06 6.05 -29.55
C GLY A 459 -19.55 5.91 -29.22
N THR A 460 -19.86 5.65 -27.95
CA THR A 460 -21.25 5.54 -27.45
C THR A 460 -22.01 6.87 -27.53
N GLU A 461 -23.34 6.85 -27.42
CA GLU A 461 -24.14 8.09 -27.30
C GLU A 461 -23.65 8.97 -26.13
N TYR A 462 -23.26 8.35 -25.01
CA TYR A 462 -22.73 9.05 -23.84
C TYR A 462 -21.39 9.72 -24.14
N GLU A 463 -20.48 9.03 -24.84
CA GLU A 463 -19.19 9.57 -25.30
C GLU A 463 -19.37 10.75 -26.26
N GLN A 464 -20.30 10.62 -27.21
CA GLN A 464 -20.62 11.68 -28.16
C GLN A 464 -21.21 12.91 -27.44
N LEU A 465 -22.09 12.73 -26.45
CA LEU A 465 -22.64 13.82 -25.65
C LEU A 465 -21.60 14.47 -24.72
N VAL A 466 -20.63 13.72 -24.20
CA VAL A 466 -19.48 14.27 -23.45
C VAL A 466 -18.55 15.05 -24.38
N GLY A 467 -18.33 14.60 -25.62
CA GLY A 467 -17.62 15.34 -26.66
C GLY A 467 -18.31 16.68 -26.97
N ASN A 468 -19.60 16.64 -27.31
CA ASN A 468 -20.41 17.84 -27.58
C ASN A 468 -20.46 18.81 -26.38
N LEU A 469 -20.33 18.33 -25.13
CA LEU A 469 -20.18 19.18 -23.94
C LEU A 469 -18.81 19.85 -23.85
N LEU A 470 -17.73 19.15 -24.21
CA LEU A 470 -16.37 19.70 -24.31
C LEU A 470 -16.28 20.79 -25.38
N ASP A 471 -16.97 20.61 -26.51
CA ASP A 471 -17.02 21.56 -27.63
C ASP A 471 -17.73 22.89 -27.26
N VAL A 472 -18.60 22.88 -26.24
CA VAL A 472 -19.24 24.09 -25.66
C VAL A 472 -18.63 24.50 -24.31
N GLU A 473 -17.37 24.12 -24.07
CA GLU A 473 -16.59 24.38 -22.85
C GLU A 473 -17.25 23.98 -21.51
N GLY A 474 -18.30 23.14 -21.57
CA GLY A 474 -19.01 22.62 -20.40
C GLY A 474 -20.15 23.51 -19.89
N ASP A 475 -20.57 24.54 -20.66
CA ASP A 475 -21.64 25.50 -20.34
C ASP A 475 -22.71 24.97 -19.35
N PRO A 476 -22.85 25.57 -18.14
CA PRO A 476 -23.82 25.14 -17.14
C PRO A 476 -25.28 25.19 -17.59
N ASP A 477 -25.67 26.09 -18.49
CA ASP A 477 -27.07 26.24 -18.91
C ASP A 477 -27.44 25.30 -20.07
N SER A 478 -26.43 24.78 -20.79
CA SER A 478 -26.55 23.85 -21.91
C SER A 478 -27.57 22.74 -21.70
N VAL A 479 -28.43 22.56 -22.70
CA VAL A 479 -29.45 21.49 -22.75
C VAL A 479 -28.84 20.09 -22.78
N LEU A 480 -27.55 19.94 -23.12
CA LEU A 480 -26.87 18.65 -23.17
C LEU A 480 -26.86 17.95 -21.81
N TRP A 481 -26.64 18.69 -20.71
CA TRP A 481 -26.70 18.17 -19.33
C TRP A 481 -28.03 17.51 -18.97
N ARG A 482 -29.12 17.87 -19.67
CA ARG A 482 -30.50 17.40 -19.44
C ARG A 482 -30.94 16.28 -20.42
N ARG A 483 -30.02 15.75 -21.24
CA ARG A 483 -30.28 14.60 -22.13
C ARG A 483 -30.42 13.31 -21.31
N GLU A 484 -31.39 12.47 -21.65
CA GLU A 484 -31.70 11.21 -20.95
C GLU A 484 -30.48 10.26 -20.83
N ALA A 485 -29.65 10.19 -21.86
CA ALA A 485 -28.41 9.43 -21.85
C ALA A 485 -27.42 9.90 -20.75
N LEU A 486 -27.38 11.19 -20.38
CA LEU A 486 -26.56 11.71 -19.29
C LEU A 486 -27.28 11.77 -17.93
N CYS A 487 -28.62 11.72 -17.89
CA CYS A 487 -29.43 11.79 -16.67
C CYS A 487 -29.57 10.43 -15.92
N PHE A 488 -30.02 10.48 -14.67
CA PHE A 488 -30.39 9.32 -13.84
C PHE A 488 -31.24 8.28 -14.58
N CYS A 489 -30.82 7.01 -14.50
CA CYS A 489 -31.58 5.86 -14.96
C CYS A 489 -31.90 4.93 -13.78
N LYS A 490 -33.17 4.56 -13.64
CA LYS A 490 -33.67 3.64 -12.61
C LYS A 490 -33.39 2.18 -12.96
N ASP A 491 -33.52 1.82 -14.23
CA ASP A 491 -33.41 0.45 -14.72
C ASP A 491 -31.94 0.07 -15.00
N GLY A 492 -31.70 -1.21 -15.25
CA GLY A 492 -30.36 -1.71 -15.60
C GLY A 492 -29.92 -1.21 -16.98
N LEU A 493 -28.65 -0.81 -17.10
CA LEU A 493 -28.03 -0.56 -18.40
C LEU A 493 -28.11 -1.80 -19.31
N ARG A 494 -28.34 -1.56 -20.61
CA ARG A 494 -28.36 -2.59 -21.66
C ARG A 494 -27.02 -2.72 -22.40
N SER A 495 -26.23 -1.65 -22.40
CA SER A 495 -24.88 -1.54 -22.93
C SER A 495 -24.03 -0.68 -21.98
N PRO A 496 -22.70 -0.76 -22.02
CA PRO A 496 -21.83 0.17 -21.30
C PRO A 496 -22.06 1.63 -21.74
N LEU A 497 -21.59 2.57 -20.93
CA LEU A 497 -21.56 3.99 -21.26
C LEU A 497 -20.30 4.39 -22.04
N THR A 498 -19.26 3.55 -22.06
CA THR A 498 -17.98 3.82 -22.73
C THR A 498 -17.60 2.71 -23.73
N THR A 499 -16.74 3.05 -24.68
CA THR A 499 -16.22 2.12 -25.69
C THR A 499 -15.19 1.18 -25.06
N LEU A 500 -15.55 -0.10 -24.90
CA LEU A 500 -14.73 -1.11 -24.22
C LEU A 500 -14.20 -2.21 -25.18
N PRO A 501 -12.92 -2.60 -25.07
CA PRO A 501 -12.20 -3.38 -26.09
C PRO A 501 -12.57 -4.87 -26.18
N SER A 502 -13.43 -5.38 -25.30
CA SER A 502 -13.90 -6.78 -25.37
C SER A 502 -15.28 -6.97 -24.74
N GLU A 503 -16.06 -7.92 -25.27
CA GLU A 503 -17.39 -8.31 -24.73
C GLU A 503 -17.33 -8.73 -23.25
N ALA A 504 -16.22 -9.32 -22.81
CA ALA A 504 -15.98 -9.63 -21.39
C ALA A 504 -15.98 -8.36 -20.52
N LEU A 505 -15.29 -7.29 -20.95
CA LEU A 505 -15.31 -6.01 -20.23
C LEU A 505 -16.66 -5.30 -20.33
N GLN A 506 -17.37 -5.42 -21.45
CA GLN A 506 -18.76 -4.93 -21.54
C GLN A 506 -19.68 -5.67 -20.55
N THR A 507 -19.50 -6.98 -20.38
CA THR A 507 -20.22 -7.78 -19.39
C THR A 507 -19.87 -7.36 -17.95
N GLU A 508 -18.60 -7.09 -17.64
CA GLU A 508 -18.21 -6.57 -16.32
C GLU A 508 -18.72 -5.15 -16.07
N ALA A 509 -18.76 -4.25 -17.07
CA ALA A 509 -19.38 -2.93 -16.94
C ALA A 509 -20.86 -3.00 -16.53
N LEU A 510 -21.63 -3.95 -17.09
CA LEU A 510 -23.03 -4.16 -16.71
C LEU A 510 -23.20 -4.80 -15.32
N LYS A 511 -22.22 -5.57 -14.84
CA LYS A 511 -22.15 -6.06 -13.44
C LYS A 511 -21.74 -4.95 -12.46
N LEU A 512 -20.83 -4.08 -12.87
CA LEU A 512 -20.37 -2.91 -12.11
C LEU A 512 -21.54 -1.95 -11.86
N PHE A 513 -22.36 -1.69 -12.88
CA PHE A 513 -23.57 -0.86 -12.74
C PHE A 513 -24.56 -1.44 -11.73
N LYS A 514 -24.83 -2.75 -11.81
CA LYS A 514 -25.69 -3.46 -10.84
C LYS A 514 -25.11 -3.40 -9.42
N SER A 515 -23.79 -3.49 -9.27
CA SER A 515 -23.11 -3.36 -7.98
C SER A 515 -23.24 -1.94 -7.41
N CYS A 516 -23.13 -0.91 -8.25
CA CYS A 516 -23.40 0.48 -7.88
C CYS A 516 -24.88 0.66 -7.48
N GLN A 517 -25.83 0.15 -8.27
CA GLN A 517 -27.26 0.23 -7.92
C GLN A 517 -27.58 -0.46 -6.57
N LEU A 518 -26.96 -1.60 -6.26
CA LEU A 518 -27.12 -2.27 -4.95
C LEU A 518 -26.54 -1.43 -3.80
N PHE A 519 -25.36 -0.83 -3.99
CA PHE A 519 -24.74 0.08 -3.02
C PHE A 519 -25.56 1.37 -2.78
N ILE A 520 -26.22 1.85 -3.83
CA ILE A 520 -26.96 3.11 -3.85
C ILE A 520 -28.40 2.96 -3.32
N ASN A 521 -29.05 1.82 -3.56
CA ASN A 521 -30.48 1.61 -3.26
C ASN A 521 -30.74 0.87 -1.93
N VAL A 522 -29.72 0.30 -1.29
CA VAL A 522 -29.82 -0.25 0.08
C VAL A 522 -29.33 0.80 1.07
N LEU A 523 -30.07 1.12 2.13
CA LEU A 523 -29.64 2.14 3.11
C LEU A 523 -28.35 1.73 3.84
N VAL A 524 -27.53 2.71 4.21
CA VAL A 524 -26.32 2.51 5.04
C VAL A 524 -26.72 2.55 6.52
N GLU A 525 -26.84 1.37 7.13
CA GLU A 525 -27.24 1.18 8.52
C GLU A 525 -26.32 0.14 9.18
N ALA A 526 -26.29 0.07 10.51
CA ALA A 526 -25.42 -0.85 11.24
C ALA A 526 -25.43 -2.31 10.74
N PRO A 527 -26.58 -2.92 10.36
CA PRO A 527 -26.61 -4.27 9.79
C PRO A 527 -26.11 -4.39 8.34
N SER A 528 -26.14 -3.30 7.56
CA SER A 528 -25.76 -3.29 6.13
C SER A 528 -24.35 -2.75 5.87
N ILE A 529 -23.67 -2.20 6.88
CA ILE A 529 -22.27 -1.69 6.76
C ILE A 529 -21.34 -2.69 6.08
N ASP A 530 -21.35 -3.97 6.48
CA ASP A 530 -20.43 -4.98 5.94
C ASP A 530 -20.79 -5.43 4.51
N TYR A 531 -22.06 -5.26 4.13
CA TYR A 531 -22.53 -5.46 2.76
C TYR A 531 -22.05 -4.32 1.84
N HIS A 532 -22.26 -3.06 2.27
CA HIS A 532 -21.76 -1.87 1.58
C HIS A 532 -20.23 -1.85 1.45
N MET A 533 -19.53 -2.21 2.53
CA MET A 533 -18.09 -2.41 2.55
C MET A 533 -17.64 -3.38 1.44
N SER A 534 -18.30 -4.53 1.36
CA SER A 534 -17.97 -5.58 0.39
C SER A 534 -18.28 -5.13 -1.05
N LEU A 535 -19.40 -4.45 -1.28
CA LEU A 535 -19.76 -3.90 -2.60
C LEU A 535 -18.73 -2.86 -3.08
N ALA A 536 -18.42 -1.85 -2.27
CA ALA A 536 -17.45 -0.82 -2.63
C ALA A 536 -16.04 -1.41 -2.86
N GLN A 537 -15.57 -2.28 -1.97
CA GLN A 537 -14.28 -2.94 -2.13
C GLN A 537 -14.20 -3.80 -3.40
N ASN A 538 -15.26 -4.52 -3.75
CA ASN A 538 -15.27 -5.40 -4.92
C ASN A 538 -15.38 -4.60 -6.23
N ALA A 539 -16.29 -3.62 -6.31
CA ALA A 539 -16.47 -2.76 -7.48
C ALA A 539 -15.18 -1.99 -7.83
N LEU A 540 -14.54 -1.39 -6.83
CA LEU A 540 -13.29 -0.64 -7.04
C LEU A 540 -12.09 -1.56 -7.28
N GLN A 541 -12.08 -2.79 -6.74
CA GLN A 541 -11.07 -3.78 -7.09
C GLN A 541 -11.16 -4.23 -8.56
N VAL A 542 -12.37 -4.42 -9.11
CA VAL A 542 -12.56 -4.71 -10.53
C VAL A 542 -11.99 -3.58 -11.40
N CYS A 543 -12.21 -2.32 -11.03
CA CYS A 543 -11.66 -1.16 -11.73
C CYS A 543 -10.13 -1.02 -11.63
N LEU A 544 -9.52 -1.48 -10.52
CA LEU A 544 -8.05 -1.56 -10.39
C LEU A 544 -7.45 -2.71 -11.23
N THR A 545 -8.13 -3.85 -11.30
CA THR A 545 -7.70 -5.01 -12.09
C THR A 545 -7.87 -4.76 -13.60
N HIS A 546 -8.91 -4.03 -13.99
CA HIS A 546 -9.24 -3.67 -15.37
C HIS A 546 -9.43 -2.15 -15.51
N PRO A 547 -8.34 -1.36 -15.58
CA PRO A 547 -8.43 0.10 -15.63
C PRO A 547 -9.19 0.66 -16.84
N GLU A 548 -9.43 -0.16 -17.86
CA GLU A 548 -10.34 0.12 -18.98
C GLU A 548 -11.77 0.47 -18.47
N LEU A 549 -12.18 -0.05 -17.30
CA LEU A 549 -13.45 0.23 -16.63
C LEU A 549 -13.42 1.49 -15.74
N GLN A 550 -12.29 2.20 -15.60
CA GLN A 550 -12.22 3.42 -14.77
C GLN A 550 -13.16 4.51 -15.33
N ASN A 551 -13.08 4.79 -16.63
CA ASN A 551 -13.96 5.77 -17.29
C ASN A 551 -15.43 5.36 -17.13
N GLU A 552 -15.74 4.09 -17.36
CA GLU A 552 -17.08 3.52 -17.17
C GLU A 552 -17.63 3.76 -15.76
N MET A 553 -16.84 3.49 -14.71
CA MET A 553 -17.22 3.73 -13.31
C MET A 553 -17.61 5.21 -13.08
N TYR A 554 -16.82 6.15 -13.61
CA TYR A 554 -17.12 7.58 -13.50
C TYR A 554 -18.37 7.98 -14.28
N CYS A 555 -18.54 7.51 -15.51
CA CYS A 555 -19.75 7.73 -16.30
C CYS A 555 -21.00 7.18 -15.59
N GLN A 556 -20.90 6.00 -14.97
CA GLN A 556 -22.01 5.37 -14.24
C GLN A 556 -22.37 6.16 -12.97
N LEU A 557 -21.39 6.63 -12.19
CA LEU A 557 -21.63 7.45 -11.00
C LEU A 557 -22.19 8.84 -11.36
N ILE A 558 -21.66 9.50 -12.39
CA ILE A 558 -22.17 10.79 -12.87
C ILE A 558 -23.59 10.62 -13.42
N LYS A 559 -23.86 9.56 -14.19
CA LYS A 559 -25.22 9.24 -14.63
C LYS A 559 -26.16 8.98 -13.43
N GLN A 560 -25.71 8.31 -12.37
CA GLN A 560 -26.52 8.03 -11.18
C GLN A 560 -26.73 9.24 -10.23
N THR A 561 -26.01 10.34 -10.42
CA THR A 561 -26.14 11.59 -9.65
C THR A 561 -26.87 12.68 -10.44
N ASN A 562 -26.63 12.79 -11.76
CA ASN A 562 -27.20 13.82 -12.62
C ASN A 562 -28.73 13.70 -12.78
N CYS A 563 -29.42 14.84 -12.85
CA CYS A 563 -30.89 14.95 -12.98
C CYS A 563 -31.71 14.22 -11.88
N ARG A 564 -31.10 13.75 -10.79
CA ARG A 564 -31.76 13.00 -9.71
C ARG A 564 -32.43 13.94 -8.71
N THR A 565 -33.47 13.48 -8.02
CA THR A 565 -34.20 14.26 -7.02
C THR A 565 -33.30 14.66 -5.83
N PRO A 566 -33.35 15.93 -5.38
CA PRO A 566 -32.73 16.36 -4.13
C PRO A 566 -33.27 15.60 -2.91
N HIS A 567 -32.53 15.68 -1.79
CA HIS A 567 -32.88 15.06 -0.49
C HIS A 567 -33.10 13.54 -0.52
N ASN A 568 -32.48 12.84 -1.48
CA ASN A 568 -32.55 11.39 -1.64
C ASN A 568 -31.31 10.73 -1.01
N SER A 569 -31.48 9.81 -0.05
CA SER A 569 -30.34 9.11 0.59
C SER A 569 -29.46 8.37 -0.42
N SER A 570 -30.06 7.78 -1.46
CA SER A 570 -29.34 7.17 -2.58
C SER A 570 -28.50 8.16 -3.39
N LEU A 571 -28.91 9.42 -3.48
CA LEU A 571 -28.07 10.46 -4.12
C LEU A 571 -26.81 10.67 -3.27
N THR A 572 -26.95 10.84 -1.96
CA THR A 572 -25.81 10.95 -1.02
C THR A 572 -24.90 9.72 -1.08
N GLN A 573 -25.45 8.51 -1.11
CA GLN A 573 -24.68 7.27 -1.22
C GLN A 573 -23.90 7.16 -2.53
N CYS A 574 -24.42 7.69 -3.63
CA CYS A 574 -23.69 7.76 -4.89
C CYS A 574 -22.51 8.76 -4.82
N TRP A 575 -22.71 9.92 -4.19
CA TRP A 575 -21.65 10.89 -3.89
C TRP A 575 -20.60 10.34 -2.91
N GLN A 576 -20.98 9.52 -1.93
CA GLN A 576 -20.06 8.80 -1.06
C GLN A 576 -19.21 7.77 -1.83
N LEU A 577 -19.81 6.99 -2.74
CA LEU A 577 -19.07 6.05 -3.58
C LEU A 577 -18.10 6.77 -4.53
N LEU A 578 -18.51 7.92 -5.08
CA LEU A 578 -17.63 8.80 -5.86
C LEU A 578 -16.46 9.35 -5.01
N ALA A 579 -16.73 9.77 -3.77
CA ALA A 579 -15.73 10.27 -2.82
C ALA A 579 -14.69 9.21 -2.42
N VAL A 580 -15.05 7.92 -2.39
CA VAL A 580 -14.07 6.82 -2.31
C VAL A 580 -13.30 6.67 -3.62
N CYS A 581 -13.99 6.71 -4.77
CA CYS A 581 -13.41 6.47 -6.10
C CYS A 581 -12.27 7.45 -6.45
N VAL A 582 -12.48 8.76 -6.26
CA VAL A 582 -11.49 9.83 -6.58
C VAL A 582 -10.21 9.78 -5.76
N ALA A 583 -10.23 9.08 -4.62
CA ALA A 583 -9.07 8.82 -3.78
C ALA A 583 -8.26 7.58 -4.22
N LEU A 584 -8.69 6.87 -5.27
CA LEU A 584 -8.05 5.67 -5.78
C LEU A 584 -7.46 5.85 -7.17
N PHE A 585 -8.30 6.23 -8.14
CA PHE A 585 -7.92 6.38 -9.54
C PHE A 585 -8.80 7.44 -10.18
N LEU A 586 -8.35 8.01 -11.29
CA LEU A 586 -9.02 9.09 -12.00
C LEU A 586 -9.50 8.62 -13.38
N PRO A 587 -10.57 9.22 -13.93
CA PRO A 587 -10.92 8.95 -15.31
C PRO A 587 -9.88 9.58 -16.23
N GLN A 588 -9.66 8.96 -17.38
CA GLN A 588 -8.59 9.33 -18.30
C GLN A 588 -9.10 10.23 -19.42
N GLN A 589 -8.19 11.00 -20.04
CA GLN A 589 -8.48 11.84 -21.21
C GLN A 589 -9.62 12.84 -20.94
N HIS A 590 -10.57 12.99 -21.86
CA HIS A 590 -11.68 13.95 -21.81
C HIS A 590 -12.61 13.72 -20.61
N PHE A 591 -12.65 12.49 -20.06
CA PHE A 591 -13.46 12.20 -18.88
C PHE A 591 -12.92 12.83 -17.59
N LEU A 592 -11.62 13.17 -17.51
CA LEU A 592 -11.07 13.95 -16.38
C LEU A 592 -11.61 15.39 -16.38
N TRP A 593 -11.70 15.99 -17.58
CA TRP A 593 -12.33 17.29 -17.76
C TRP A 593 -13.83 17.22 -17.43
N TYR A 594 -14.52 16.18 -17.92
CA TYR A 594 -15.95 15.98 -17.64
C TYR A 594 -16.25 15.83 -16.15
N LEU A 595 -15.43 15.04 -15.43
CA LEU A 595 -15.50 14.93 -13.97
C LEU A 595 -15.28 16.29 -13.30
N ARG A 596 -14.21 17.03 -13.65
CA ARG A 596 -13.93 18.36 -13.06
C ARG A 596 -15.09 19.34 -13.27
N GLN A 597 -15.66 19.41 -14.47
CA GLN A 597 -16.83 20.24 -14.77
C GLN A 597 -18.08 19.79 -13.99
N TYR A 598 -18.34 18.48 -13.93
CA TYR A 598 -19.48 17.96 -13.17
C TYR A 598 -19.35 18.25 -11.67
N LEU A 599 -18.15 18.12 -11.11
CA LEU A 599 -17.88 18.50 -9.72
C LEU A 599 -18.05 20.02 -9.50
N GLN A 600 -17.53 20.86 -10.40
CA GLN A 600 -17.66 22.33 -10.34
C GLN A 600 -19.13 22.79 -10.41
N ARG A 601 -19.92 22.19 -11.30
CA ARG A 601 -21.38 22.41 -11.42
C ARG A 601 -22.12 22.14 -10.11
N HIS A 602 -21.66 21.16 -9.32
CA HIS A 602 -22.33 20.71 -8.09
C HIS A 602 -21.72 21.27 -6.80
N ALA A 603 -20.67 22.09 -6.86
CA ALA A 603 -19.86 22.55 -5.71
C ALA A 603 -20.52 23.63 -4.81
N ASP A 604 -21.82 23.54 -4.49
CA ASP A 604 -22.47 24.41 -3.50
C ASP A 604 -22.22 23.93 -2.05
N PRO A 605 -21.38 24.61 -1.25
CA PRO A 605 -21.06 24.19 0.13
C PRO A 605 -22.25 24.25 1.09
N ARG A 606 -23.36 24.90 0.72
CA ARG A 606 -24.59 24.93 1.53
C ARG A 606 -25.39 23.62 1.43
N SER A 607 -25.14 22.81 0.40
CA SER A 607 -25.80 21.53 0.17
C SER A 607 -24.89 20.35 0.55
N GLU A 608 -25.44 19.27 1.12
CA GLU A 608 -24.64 18.06 1.43
C GLU A 608 -23.97 17.48 0.16
N VAL A 609 -24.67 17.53 -0.98
CA VAL A 609 -24.14 17.12 -2.29
C VAL A 609 -22.90 17.95 -2.66
N GLY A 610 -22.97 19.27 -2.53
CA GLY A 610 -21.85 20.14 -2.89
C GLY A 610 -20.69 20.11 -1.91
N LYS A 611 -20.94 19.80 -0.62
CA LYS A 611 -19.87 19.44 0.32
C LYS A 611 -19.12 18.18 -0.13
N TYR A 612 -19.82 17.14 -0.59
CA TYR A 612 -19.17 15.98 -1.23
C TYR A 612 -18.47 16.36 -2.54
N ALA A 613 -19.03 17.23 -3.37
CA ALA A 613 -18.40 17.66 -4.62
C ALA A 613 -17.09 18.43 -4.38
N VAL A 614 -17.07 19.38 -3.43
CA VAL A 614 -15.87 20.12 -3.01
C VAL A 614 -14.82 19.19 -2.40
N TYR A 615 -15.23 18.20 -1.58
CA TYR A 615 -14.32 17.15 -1.13
C TYR A 615 -13.72 16.37 -2.31
N CYS A 616 -14.55 16.00 -3.30
CA CYS A 616 -14.08 15.28 -4.48
C CYS A 616 -13.10 16.10 -5.32
N GLN A 617 -13.32 17.43 -5.48
CA GLN A 617 -12.36 18.31 -6.17
C GLN A 617 -10.99 18.29 -5.50
N ARG A 618 -10.95 18.51 -4.17
CA ARG A 618 -9.69 18.44 -3.39
C ARG A 618 -9.01 17.08 -3.56
N SER A 619 -9.77 16.00 -3.53
CA SER A 619 -9.27 14.63 -3.70
C SER A 619 -8.72 14.38 -5.10
N VAL A 620 -9.39 14.84 -6.17
CA VAL A 620 -8.91 14.77 -7.55
C VAL A 620 -7.55 15.46 -7.70
N GLU A 621 -7.39 16.69 -7.19
CA GLU A 621 -6.11 17.39 -7.29
C GLU A 621 -5.00 16.70 -6.49
N ARG A 622 -5.32 16.12 -5.32
CA ARG A 622 -4.36 15.32 -4.52
C ARG A 622 -3.96 14.02 -5.21
N THR A 623 -4.88 13.35 -5.89
CA THR A 623 -4.62 12.14 -6.69
C THR A 623 -3.86 12.46 -7.99
N LEU A 624 -4.04 13.64 -8.59
CA LEU A 624 -3.19 14.11 -9.69
C LEU A 624 -1.76 14.44 -9.20
N GLN A 625 -1.63 15.09 -8.04
CA GLN A 625 -0.33 15.47 -7.48
C GLN A 625 0.51 14.25 -7.06
N ASN A 626 -0.10 13.29 -6.35
CA ASN A 626 0.60 12.14 -5.76
C ASN A 626 0.41 10.84 -6.57
N GLY A 627 -0.29 10.87 -7.70
CA GLY A 627 -0.63 9.70 -8.53
C GLY A 627 -1.70 8.79 -7.90
N GLU A 628 -2.03 7.71 -8.60
CA GLU A 628 -3.08 6.74 -8.24
C GLU A 628 -2.66 5.74 -7.13
N ARG A 629 -3.60 4.91 -6.69
CA ARG A 629 -3.45 3.87 -5.65
C ARG A 629 -3.10 2.49 -6.23
N GLU A 630 -2.30 1.72 -5.49
CA GLU A 630 -1.96 0.33 -5.84
C GLU A 630 -2.93 -0.71 -5.25
N ALA A 631 -3.86 -0.33 -4.35
CA ALA A 631 -4.81 -1.24 -3.72
C ALA A 631 -6.19 -0.61 -3.48
N LYS A 632 -7.23 -1.47 -3.47
CA LYS A 632 -8.62 -1.15 -3.13
C LYS A 632 -8.74 -0.45 -1.76
N PRO A 633 -9.84 0.23 -1.42
CA PRO A 633 -9.91 0.96 -0.16
C PRO A 633 -9.98 -0.01 1.03
N SER A 634 -9.27 0.31 2.10
CA SER A 634 -9.35 -0.38 3.40
C SER A 634 -10.72 -0.22 4.06
N ARG A 635 -10.99 -1.04 5.08
CA ARG A 635 -12.21 -0.90 5.89
C ARG A 635 -12.29 0.48 6.54
N MET A 636 -11.17 0.99 7.04
CA MET A 636 -11.09 2.32 7.66
C MET A 636 -11.52 3.44 6.69
N GLU A 637 -11.06 3.41 5.45
CA GLU A 637 -11.39 4.43 4.43
C GLU A 637 -12.90 4.46 4.15
N VAL A 638 -13.48 3.33 3.76
CA VAL A 638 -14.90 3.26 3.39
C VAL A 638 -15.81 3.60 4.57
N LEU A 639 -15.52 3.12 5.79
CA LEU A 639 -16.29 3.52 6.98
C LEU A 639 -16.21 5.02 7.26
N SER A 640 -15.04 5.65 7.05
CA SER A 640 -14.87 7.08 7.31
C SER A 640 -15.61 7.94 6.28
N ILE A 641 -15.58 7.58 5.00
CA ILE A 641 -16.36 8.27 3.96
C ILE A 641 -17.88 8.11 4.18
N LEU A 642 -18.34 6.91 4.60
CA LEU A 642 -19.78 6.65 4.75
C LEU A 642 -20.40 7.17 6.05
N LEU A 643 -19.63 7.26 7.14
CA LEU A 643 -20.16 7.49 8.49
C LEU A 643 -19.61 8.75 9.18
N ARG A 644 -18.68 9.50 8.57
CA ARG A 644 -17.98 10.64 9.21
C ARG A 644 -17.85 11.89 8.34
N ASN A 645 -18.74 12.08 7.36
CA ASN A 645 -18.92 13.33 6.58
C ASN A 645 -17.57 13.99 6.17
N PRO A 646 -16.84 13.41 5.20
CA PRO A 646 -15.40 13.64 5.00
C PRO A 646 -14.99 15.05 4.56
N TYR A 647 -15.95 15.95 4.39
CA TYR A 647 -15.78 17.37 4.05
C TYR A 647 -15.53 18.27 5.26
N HIS A 648 -15.92 17.88 6.48
CA HIS A 648 -15.72 18.72 7.69
C HIS A 648 -14.24 18.99 7.97
N HIS A 649 -13.32 18.11 7.55
CA HIS A 649 -11.88 18.25 7.75
C HIS A 649 -11.14 17.98 6.43
N SER A 650 -9.99 18.63 6.21
CA SER A 650 -9.14 18.35 5.04
C SER A 650 -8.48 16.97 5.05
N LEU A 651 -8.45 16.31 6.21
CA LEU A 651 -7.83 15.01 6.44
C LEU A 651 -8.89 14.06 7.04
N PRO A 652 -9.66 13.32 6.22
CA PRO A 652 -10.82 12.54 6.67
C PRO A 652 -10.45 11.28 7.46
N PHE A 653 -9.20 10.82 7.38
CA PHE A 653 -8.73 9.61 8.04
C PHE A 653 -7.76 9.95 9.17
N SER A 654 -7.72 9.14 10.23
CA SER A 654 -6.72 9.28 11.30
C SER A 654 -6.35 7.95 11.93
N ILE A 655 -5.10 7.85 12.41
CA ILE A 655 -4.53 6.61 12.95
C ILE A 655 -3.50 6.92 14.06
N PRO A 656 -3.44 6.14 15.17
CA PRO A 656 -2.43 6.29 16.21
C PRO A 656 -1.08 5.69 15.79
N VAL A 657 -0.04 6.53 15.75
CA VAL A 657 1.36 6.12 15.60
C VAL A 657 1.97 5.90 16.98
N HIS A 658 2.48 4.70 17.23
CA HIS A 658 2.99 4.28 18.53
C HIS A 658 4.49 4.54 18.67
N PHE A 659 4.90 4.98 19.86
CA PHE A 659 6.29 5.24 20.22
C PHE A 659 6.84 4.20 21.21
N GLN A 660 8.17 4.10 21.31
CA GLN A 660 8.85 3.10 22.16
C GLN A 660 8.68 3.34 23.67
N ASN A 661 8.22 4.51 24.09
CA ASN A 661 7.81 4.81 25.47
C ASN A 661 6.33 4.44 25.75
N ILE A 662 5.65 3.71 24.86
CA ILE A 662 4.22 3.33 24.88
C ILE A 662 3.24 4.49 24.61
N THR A 663 3.66 5.76 24.65
CA THR A 663 2.77 6.85 24.19
C THR A 663 2.54 6.77 22.68
N TYR A 664 1.48 7.39 22.20
CA TYR A 664 1.13 7.45 20.77
C TYR A 664 0.79 8.87 20.35
N GLN A 665 0.88 9.14 19.04
CA GLN A 665 0.39 10.37 18.42
C GLN A 665 -0.65 10.03 17.36
N VAL A 666 -1.83 10.62 17.44
CA VAL A 666 -2.81 10.53 16.35
C VAL A 666 -2.39 11.48 15.23
N VAL A 667 -2.33 10.95 14.00
CA VAL A 667 -1.99 11.68 12.78
C VAL A 667 -3.15 11.56 11.80
N GLY A 668 -3.55 12.68 11.21
CA GLY A 668 -4.57 12.74 10.16
C GLY A 668 -3.96 12.58 8.77
N PHE A 669 -4.73 12.05 7.81
CA PHE A 669 -4.31 11.84 6.43
C PHE A 669 -5.51 11.82 5.46
N ASP A 670 -5.21 11.99 4.16
CA ASP A 670 -6.13 11.79 3.05
C ASP A 670 -5.80 10.50 2.27
N GLY A 671 -6.62 10.15 1.26
CA GLY A 671 -6.46 8.92 0.48
C GLY A 671 -5.20 8.85 -0.40
N SER A 672 -4.59 10.00 -0.67
CA SER A 672 -3.43 10.16 -1.56
C SER A 672 -2.14 10.48 -0.78
N THR A 673 -2.22 10.52 0.55
CA THR A 673 -1.12 10.85 1.47
C THR A 673 -0.05 9.77 1.45
N THR A 674 1.16 10.17 1.08
CA THR A 674 2.37 9.37 1.11
C THR A 674 2.90 9.14 2.52
N VAL A 675 3.69 8.09 2.70
CA VAL A 675 4.45 7.83 3.93
C VAL A 675 5.39 9.00 4.24
N GLU A 676 5.93 9.71 3.25
CA GLU A 676 6.78 10.89 3.45
C GLU A 676 6.01 12.10 4.01
N GLU A 677 4.86 12.47 3.42
CA GLU A 677 4.00 13.56 3.92
C GLU A 677 3.47 13.27 5.34
N PHE A 678 3.00 12.04 5.56
CA PHE A 678 2.51 11.58 6.86
C PHE A 678 3.63 11.64 7.92
N LEU A 679 4.84 11.20 7.56
CA LEU A 679 6.00 11.23 8.44
C LEU A 679 6.50 12.65 8.70
N SER A 680 6.42 13.55 7.71
CA SER A 680 6.71 14.97 7.89
C SER A 680 5.75 15.59 8.93
N THR A 681 4.43 15.41 8.74
CA THR A 681 3.38 15.85 9.66
C THR A 681 3.59 15.30 11.08
N LEU A 682 3.96 14.02 11.21
CA LEU A 682 4.33 13.43 12.49
C LEU A 682 5.56 14.11 13.11
N THR A 683 6.67 14.26 12.38
CA THR A 683 7.89 14.88 12.94
C THR A 683 7.68 16.33 13.38
N GLN A 684 6.84 17.08 12.66
CA GLN A 684 6.46 18.45 13.02
C GLN A 684 5.64 18.49 14.31
N ARG A 685 4.56 17.69 14.41
CA ARG A 685 3.72 17.61 15.63
C ARG A 685 4.50 17.13 16.86
N VAL A 686 5.55 16.32 16.68
CA VAL A 686 6.32 15.68 17.75
C VAL A 686 7.58 16.46 18.14
N GLY A 687 7.93 17.55 17.42
CA GLY A 687 9.12 18.35 17.72
C GLY A 687 10.44 17.63 17.44
N MET A 688 10.54 16.96 16.28
CA MET A 688 11.70 16.17 15.87
C MET A 688 12.26 16.66 14.52
N ARG A 689 13.55 16.41 14.26
CA ARG A 689 14.18 16.75 12.98
C ARG A 689 13.64 15.85 11.87
N LYS A 690 13.66 16.38 10.64
CA LYS A 690 13.27 15.68 9.42
C LYS A 690 13.93 14.28 9.34
N PRO A 691 13.25 13.25 8.79
CA PRO A 691 13.72 11.85 8.83
C PRO A 691 15.14 11.60 8.32
N HIS A 692 15.62 12.37 7.34
CA HIS A 692 16.97 12.26 6.81
C HIS A 692 18.08 12.77 7.76
N LEU A 693 17.73 13.51 8.82
CA LEU A 693 18.64 13.95 9.89
C LEU A 693 18.51 13.09 11.16
N SER A 694 17.27 12.76 11.55
CA SER A 694 16.98 12.00 12.77
C SER A 694 17.13 10.48 12.61
N GLY A 695 17.02 9.97 11.37
CA GLY A 695 17.13 8.55 11.06
C GLY A 695 15.95 7.69 11.53
N PHE A 696 14.86 8.31 11.99
CA PHE A 696 13.61 7.64 12.32
C PHE A 696 12.76 7.34 11.08
N ALA A 697 11.98 6.27 11.15
CA ALA A 697 11.08 5.81 10.08
C ALA A 697 9.80 5.19 10.66
N LEU A 698 8.80 4.99 9.80
CA LEU A 698 7.57 4.28 10.11
C LEU A 698 7.69 2.79 9.80
N PHE A 699 7.07 2.00 10.66
CA PHE A 699 6.97 0.54 10.56
C PHE A 699 5.53 0.09 10.80
N THR A 700 5.13 -1.01 10.17
CA THR A 700 3.91 -1.77 10.55
C THR A 700 4.27 -3.07 11.24
N ASP A 701 3.34 -3.60 12.04
CA ASP A 701 3.36 -4.98 12.52
C ASP A 701 3.04 -5.98 11.39
N ASP A 702 3.48 -7.23 11.53
CA ASP A 702 3.14 -8.29 10.57
C ASP A 702 1.71 -8.84 10.80
N PRO A 703 0.87 -8.97 9.76
CA PRO A 703 -0.47 -9.56 9.87
C PRO A 703 -0.54 -10.92 10.55
N SER A 704 0.53 -11.72 10.56
CA SER A 704 0.57 -13.01 11.28
C SER A 704 0.78 -12.94 12.79
N GLY A 705 0.75 -11.74 13.39
CA GLY A 705 0.74 -11.56 14.86
C GLY A 705 2.06 -11.95 15.55
N ARG A 706 3.10 -12.19 14.76
CA ARG A 706 4.48 -12.42 15.21
C ARG A 706 5.22 -11.09 15.33
N ASP A 707 6.24 -11.05 16.18
CA ASP A 707 7.12 -9.90 16.41
C ASP A 707 8.05 -9.62 15.21
N LEU A 708 7.45 -9.22 14.08
CA LEU A 708 8.11 -8.85 12.84
C LEU A 708 7.60 -7.49 12.38
N GLU A 709 8.53 -6.57 12.09
CA GLU A 709 8.24 -5.17 11.77
C GLU A 709 8.66 -4.81 10.34
N HIS A 710 7.72 -4.31 9.54
CA HIS A 710 7.97 -3.95 8.14
C HIS A 710 8.20 -2.44 8.02
N CYS A 711 9.42 -2.01 7.68
CA CYS A 711 9.72 -0.60 7.42
C CYS A 711 9.00 -0.12 6.16
N LEU A 712 8.31 1.01 6.26
CA LEU A 712 7.61 1.61 5.12
C LEU A 712 8.59 2.35 4.18
N ARG A 713 8.22 2.44 2.89
CA ARG A 713 8.95 3.19 1.86
C ARG A 713 8.37 4.61 1.80
N PRO A 714 9.15 5.70 1.68
CA PRO A 714 8.60 7.07 1.69
C PRO A 714 7.53 7.34 0.61
N SER A 715 7.71 6.77 -0.58
CA SER A 715 6.90 7.06 -1.78
C SER A 715 5.59 6.26 -1.92
N ILE A 716 5.22 5.40 -0.97
CA ILE A 716 3.93 4.66 -1.03
C ILE A 716 2.85 5.40 -0.25
N LYS A 717 1.59 5.23 -0.62
CA LYS A 717 0.46 5.83 0.09
C LYS A 717 0.15 5.08 1.39
N ILE A 718 -0.20 5.81 2.45
CA ILE A 718 -0.55 5.23 3.76
C ILE A 718 -1.76 4.29 3.63
N CYS A 719 -2.77 4.67 2.85
CA CYS A 719 -3.94 3.84 2.61
C CYS A 719 -3.62 2.52 1.87
N ASP A 720 -2.65 2.51 0.95
CA ASP A 720 -2.18 1.26 0.33
C ASP A 720 -1.49 0.33 1.35
N VAL A 721 -0.78 0.88 2.32
CA VAL A 721 -0.18 0.10 3.42
C VAL A 721 -1.27 -0.53 4.29
N ILE A 722 -2.28 0.25 4.69
CA ILE A 722 -3.40 -0.23 5.50
C ILE A 722 -4.18 -1.33 4.75
N SER A 723 -4.56 -1.07 3.50
CA SER A 723 -5.32 -2.01 2.67
C SER A 723 -4.57 -3.31 2.38
N LYS A 724 -3.26 -3.26 2.08
CA LYS A 724 -2.45 -4.46 1.85
C LYS A 724 -2.22 -5.26 3.14
N TRP A 725 -2.17 -4.60 4.29
CA TRP A 725 -2.13 -5.27 5.60
C TRP A 725 -3.45 -5.98 5.92
N GLU A 726 -4.61 -5.34 5.69
CA GLU A 726 -5.93 -5.96 5.88
C GLU A 726 -6.14 -7.18 4.98
N GLN A 727 -5.69 -7.10 3.73
CA GLN A 727 -5.76 -8.22 2.78
C GLN A 727 -4.91 -9.41 3.23
N ALA A 728 -3.65 -9.17 3.62
CA ALA A 728 -2.77 -10.23 4.10
C ALA A 728 -3.17 -10.80 5.48
N LEU A 729 -3.94 -10.07 6.30
CA LEU A 729 -4.59 -10.63 7.50
C LEU A 729 -5.74 -11.59 7.12
N LYS A 730 -6.55 -11.22 6.12
CA LYS A 730 -7.67 -12.03 5.62
C LYS A 730 -7.21 -13.30 4.92
N GLU A 731 -6.12 -13.23 4.14
CA GLU A 731 -5.50 -14.39 3.50
C GLU A 731 -4.96 -15.43 4.49
N LEU A 732 -4.54 -15.00 5.69
CA LEU A 732 -4.02 -15.89 6.72
C LEU A 732 -5.13 -16.63 7.49
N HIS A 733 -6.33 -16.04 7.58
CA HIS A 733 -7.47 -16.56 8.35
C HIS A 733 -8.72 -16.72 7.48
N PRO A 734 -8.67 -17.52 6.39
CA PRO A 734 -9.83 -17.73 5.52
C PRO A 734 -11.01 -18.29 6.33
N GLY A 735 -12.18 -17.67 6.18
CA GLY A 735 -13.40 -18.04 6.90
C GLY A 735 -13.53 -17.51 8.34
N LYS A 736 -12.48 -16.93 8.96
CA LYS A 736 -12.57 -16.32 10.31
C LYS A 736 -12.40 -14.80 10.25
N TYR A 737 -13.50 -14.08 10.47
CA TYR A 737 -13.50 -12.61 10.45
C TYR A 737 -13.11 -12.02 11.82
N GLU A 738 -11.80 -11.94 12.09
CA GLU A 738 -11.25 -11.21 13.25
C GLU A 738 -11.22 -9.69 13.01
N GLY A 739 -12.41 -9.10 12.79
CA GLY A 739 -12.60 -7.67 12.46
C GLY A 739 -12.22 -6.66 13.55
N THR A 740 -11.53 -7.09 14.61
CA THR A 740 -11.06 -6.27 15.74
C THR A 740 -9.61 -5.84 15.63
N ARG A 741 -8.76 -6.56 14.87
CA ARG A 741 -7.33 -6.24 14.78
C ARG A 741 -7.07 -5.25 13.63
N ILE A 742 -6.55 -4.08 14.00
CA ILE A 742 -6.09 -3.04 13.07
C ILE A 742 -4.57 -3.03 12.95
N VAL A 743 -4.06 -2.51 11.83
CA VAL A 743 -2.62 -2.29 11.60
C VAL A 743 -2.04 -1.32 12.63
N ARG A 744 -0.90 -1.67 13.21
CA ARG A 744 -0.18 -0.85 14.19
C ARG A 744 0.97 -0.11 13.52
N LEU A 745 0.79 1.20 13.28
CA LEU A 745 1.92 2.07 12.92
C LEU A 745 2.81 2.33 14.13
N MET A 746 4.11 2.18 13.94
CA MET A 746 5.16 2.38 14.93
C MET A 746 6.24 3.30 14.37
N TYR A 747 6.74 4.23 15.18
CA TYR A 747 7.78 5.17 14.79
C TYR A 747 9.07 4.91 15.60
N LYS A 748 10.12 4.46 14.89
CA LYS A 748 11.35 3.88 15.49
C LYS A 748 12.59 4.43 14.79
N ASN A 749 13.72 4.52 15.50
CA ASN A 749 15.00 4.83 14.87
C ASN A 749 15.43 3.65 13.98
N ARG A 750 15.64 3.92 12.70
CA ARG A 750 16.11 2.95 11.70
C ARG A 750 17.61 3.07 11.46
N LEU A 751 18.14 4.30 11.49
CA LEU A 751 19.52 4.68 11.17
C LEU A 751 20.10 5.58 12.26
N CYS A 752 21.31 5.25 12.74
CA CYS A 752 22.03 6.01 13.76
C CYS A 752 23.19 6.81 13.15
N PHE A 753 22.95 8.08 12.85
CA PHE A 753 23.94 8.96 12.24
C PHE A 753 24.87 9.59 13.30
N ARG A 754 26.02 8.96 13.61
CA ARG A 754 26.97 9.44 14.65
C ARG A 754 27.37 10.92 14.49
N ALA A 755 27.55 11.40 13.26
CA ALA A 755 27.87 12.80 12.98
C ALA A 755 26.72 13.78 13.35
N GLN A 756 25.47 13.33 13.32
CA GLN A 756 24.27 14.14 13.62
C GLN A 756 23.84 14.06 15.09
N ALA A 757 24.55 13.29 15.93
CA ALA A 757 24.21 13.06 17.33
C ALA A 757 24.28 14.34 18.20
N LYS A 758 25.10 15.33 17.82
CA LYS A 758 25.16 16.63 18.51
C LYS A 758 23.91 17.50 18.34
N GLY A 759 23.11 17.25 17.30
CA GLY A 759 21.90 18.01 16.99
C GLY A 759 20.60 17.33 17.41
N GLU A 760 20.66 16.29 18.25
CA GLU A 760 19.47 15.50 18.64
C GLU A 760 18.53 16.28 19.54
N THR A 761 17.23 16.31 19.19
CA THR A 761 16.22 16.86 20.09
C THR A 761 16.08 16.00 21.34
N GLU A 762 15.55 16.57 22.41
CA GLU A 762 15.25 15.81 23.63
C GLU A 762 14.31 14.64 23.37
N ARG A 763 13.32 14.81 22.49
CA ARG A 763 12.39 13.75 22.10
C ARG A 763 13.06 12.64 21.28
N GLU A 764 14.01 12.99 20.40
CA GLU A 764 14.88 12.00 19.72
C GLU A 764 15.71 11.20 20.73
N ARG A 765 16.35 11.86 21.69
CA ARG A 765 17.13 11.21 22.76
C ARG A 765 16.26 10.27 23.61
N LEU A 766 15.08 10.74 24.04
CA LEU A 766 14.13 9.96 24.83
C LEU A 766 13.69 8.68 24.11
N LEU A 767 13.20 8.81 22.87
CA LEU A 767 12.72 7.66 22.10
C LEU A 767 13.85 6.67 21.76
N LEU A 768 15.06 7.16 21.49
CA LEU A 768 16.23 6.31 21.27
C LEU A 768 16.65 5.56 22.55
N ALA A 769 16.57 6.19 23.74
CA ALA A 769 16.87 5.51 25.00
C ALA A 769 15.89 4.36 25.29
N TYR A 770 14.57 4.57 25.09
CA TYR A 770 13.59 3.49 25.18
C TYR A 770 13.84 2.36 24.17
N GLN A 771 14.16 2.70 22.91
CA GLN A 771 14.45 1.68 21.89
C GLN A 771 15.72 0.86 22.21
N VAL A 772 16.77 1.52 22.71
CA VAL A 772 17.99 0.82 23.14
C VAL A 772 17.72 -0.04 24.38
N ASN A 773 16.87 0.41 25.31
CA ASN A 773 16.52 -0.42 26.47
C ASN A 773 15.64 -1.61 26.10
N ASP A 774 14.84 -1.56 25.03
CA ASP A 774 14.14 -2.75 24.52
C ASP A 774 15.14 -3.82 24.04
N GLU A 775 16.18 -3.43 23.29
CA GLU A 775 17.26 -4.33 22.87
C GLU A 775 18.08 -4.86 24.08
N VAL A 776 18.29 -4.05 25.13
CA VAL A 776 18.90 -4.50 26.41
C VAL A 776 17.99 -5.50 27.12
N HIS A 777 16.69 -5.22 27.21
CA HIS A 777 15.70 -6.06 27.89
C HIS A 777 15.55 -7.42 27.20
N GLN A 778 15.58 -7.44 25.87
CA GLN A 778 15.60 -8.65 25.03
C GLN A 778 16.95 -9.40 25.08
N GLY A 779 18.06 -8.72 25.41
CA GLY A 779 19.41 -9.29 25.45
C GLY A 779 20.19 -9.18 24.14
N HIS A 780 19.72 -8.38 23.17
CA HIS A 780 20.43 -8.09 21.92
C HIS A 780 21.51 -7.00 22.09
N PHE A 781 21.46 -6.22 23.16
CA PHE A 781 22.48 -5.23 23.52
C PHE A 781 23.33 -5.77 24.69
N PRO A 782 24.67 -5.82 24.57
CA PRO A 782 25.52 -6.40 25.60
C PRO A 782 25.67 -5.47 26.82
N VAL A 783 25.30 -5.99 27.99
CA VAL A 783 25.50 -5.40 29.33
C VAL A 783 25.91 -6.51 30.29
N ASN A 784 26.63 -6.20 31.37
CA ASN A 784 26.77 -7.10 32.53
C ASN A 784 25.65 -6.84 33.56
N LYS A 785 25.54 -7.65 34.61
CA LYS A 785 24.45 -7.55 35.61
C LYS A 785 24.43 -6.19 36.32
N GLU A 786 25.60 -5.66 36.64
CA GLU A 786 25.78 -4.40 37.37
C GLU A 786 25.37 -3.20 36.50
N LEU A 787 25.84 -3.13 35.26
CA LEU A 787 25.42 -2.12 34.29
C LEU A 787 23.93 -2.25 33.96
N ALA A 788 23.43 -3.49 33.84
CA ALA A 788 22.01 -3.76 33.60
C ALA A 788 21.10 -3.19 34.72
N LEU A 789 21.53 -3.26 36.00
CA LEU A 789 20.83 -2.60 37.11
C LEU A 789 20.90 -1.07 37.03
N GLU A 790 22.06 -0.51 36.65
CA GLU A 790 22.23 0.95 36.53
C GLU A 790 21.40 1.55 35.39
N VAL A 791 21.37 0.91 34.21
CA VAL A 791 20.54 1.38 33.09
C VAL A 791 19.05 1.16 33.35
N ALA A 792 18.67 0.09 34.07
CA ALA A 792 17.30 -0.10 34.52
C ALA A 792 16.86 0.97 35.54
N ALA A 793 17.72 1.36 36.47
CA ALA A 793 17.46 2.44 37.43
C ALA A 793 17.28 3.80 36.71
N LEU A 794 18.13 4.10 35.72
CA LEU A 794 17.99 5.29 34.87
C LEU A 794 16.64 5.31 34.13
N MET A 795 16.23 4.19 33.52
CA MET A 795 14.94 4.12 32.81
C MET A 795 13.73 4.11 33.74
N ALA A 796 13.86 3.61 34.96
CA ALA A 796 12.84 3.73 36.01
C ALA A 796 12.66 5.20 36.45
N GLN A 797 13.76 5.93 36.65
CA GLN A 797 13.71 7.37 36.94
C GLN A 797 13.07 8.17 35.78
N VAL A 798 13.35 7.81 34.52
CA VAL A 798 12.72 8.43 33.34
C VAL A 798 11.23 8.08 33.21
N GLY A 799 10.84 6.86 33.54
CA GLY A 799 9.49 6.33 33.31
C GLY A 799 8.49 6.52 34.44
N SER A 800 8.95 6.82 35.66
CA SER A 800 8.09 6.95 36.85
C SER A 800 8.45 8.14 37.75
N GLY A 801 9.71 8.60 37.72
CA GLY A 801 10.25 9.50 38.74
C GLY A 801 10.34 8.85 40.12
N PHE A 802 11.23 9.35 40.99
CA PHE A 802 11.29 8.91 42.38
C PHE A 802 10.23 9.63 43.23
N GLY A 803 8.96 9.34 42.95
CA GLY A 803 7.79 9.70 43.76
C GLY A 803 7.67 11.18 44.15
N GLU A 804 7.21 12.04 43.25
CA GLU A 804 6.77 13.41 43.57
C GLU A 804 5.40 13.47 44.27
N GLU A 805 5.09 12.50 45.15
CA GLU A 805 4.09 12.73 46.19
C GLU A 805 4.72 13.62 47.27
N ARG A 806 4.11 14.80 47.51
CA ARG A 806 4.55 15.73 48.57
C ARG A 806 4.67 14.98 49.89
N ALA A 807 5.84 15.02 50.51
CA ALA A 807 6.05 14.45 51.84
C ALA A 807 5.06 15.07 52.84
N PRO A 808 4.15 14.28 53.45
CA PRO A 808 3.27 14.79 54.50
C PRO A 808 4.09 15.01 55.77
N SER A 809 4.22 16.26 56.18
CA SER A 809 5.02 16.66 57.36
C SER A 809 4.27 16.42 58.68
N SER A 810 4.00 15.16 59.02
CA SER A 810 3.59 14.74 60.35
C SER A 810 3.91 13.25 60.58
N ALA A 811 4.25 12.89 61.81
CA ALA A 811 4.71 11.53 62.14
C ALA A 811 3.56 10.62 62.60
N SER A 812 3.52 9.40 62.05
CA SER A 812 2.95 8.22 62.72
C SER A 812 3.63 6.95 62.19
N CYS A 813 3.73 5.91 63.03
CA CYS A 813 4.53 4.72 62.74
C CYS A 813 3.65 3.52 62.34
N SER A 814 3.65 3.16 61.05
CA SER A 814 3.23 1.84 60.53
C SER A 814 3.75 1.65 59.10
N SER A 815 3.80 0.41 58.60
CA SER A 815 4.71 -0.01 57.53
C SER A 815 4.26 0.33 56.08
N PRO A 816 5.08 1.04 55.27
CA PRO A 816 4.72 1.45 53.91
C PRO A 816 5.28 0.56 52.77
N GLN A 817 5.64 -0.70 53.03
CA GLN A 817 6.43 -1.52 52.09
C GLN A 817 5.75 -2.08 50.80
N PRO A 818 4.47 -2.53 50.77
CA PRO A 818 4.00 -3.35 49.64
C PRO A 818 3.90 -2.60 48.31
N LYS A 819 3.54 -1.30 48.33
CA LYS A 819 3.40 -0.49 47.10
C LYS A 819 4.76 -0.16 46.45
N SER A 820 5.77 0.19 47.25
CA SER A 820 7.12 0.44 46.74
C SER A 820 7.76 -0.81 46.14
N GLN A 821 7.53 -1.98 46.77
CA GLN A 821 8.03 -3.26 46.26
C GLN A 821 7.42 -3.61 44.90
N GLN A 822 6.13 -3.34 44.69
CA GLN A 822 5.45 -3.56 43.42
C GLN A 822 6.02 -2.68 42.29
N ILE A 823 6.34 -1.41 42.57
CA ILE A 823 6.96 -0.49 41.60
C ILE A 823 8.36 -0.96 41.21
N LEU A 824 9.18 -1.42 42.17
CA LEU A 824 10.50 -1.98 41.90
C LEU A 824 10.42 -3.24 41.03
N LEU A 825 9.51 -4.16 41.32
CA LEU A 825 9.27 -5.36 40.52
C LEU A 825 8.75 -5.03 39.10
N GLN A 826 7.93 -3.98 38.94
CA GLN A 826 7.49 -3.50 37.63
C GLN A 826 8.64 -2.87 36.82
N ALA A 827 9.47 -2.04 37.47
CA ALA A 827 10.64 -1.42 36.86
C ALA A 827 11.68 -2.46 36.42
N LEU A 828 12.00 -3.43 37.28
CA LEU A 828 12.78 -4.61 36.91
C LEU A 828 12.12 -5.35 35.74
N GLY A 829 10.84 -5.69 35.89
CA GLY A 829 10.01 -6.38 34.91
C GLY A 829 10.17 -5.82 33.50
N ARG A 830 10.07 -4.49 33.38
CA ARG A 830 10.12 -3.73 32.13
C ARG A 830 11.51 -3.43 31.58
N PHE A 831 12.50 -3.13 32.43
CA PHE A 831 13.76 -2.54 31.98
C PHE A 831 14.99 -3.44 32.13
N TYR A 832 15.02 -4.34 33.13
CA TYR A 832 16.15 -5.24 33.36
C TYR A 832 16.09 -6.47 32.41
N PRO A 833 17.22 -7.00 31.89
CA PRO A 833 17.24 -8.09 30.91
C PRO A 833 16.46 -9.34 31.34
N LYS A 834 15.67 -9.91 30.42
CA LYS A 834 14.89 -11.14 30.69
C LYS A 834 15.78 -12.31 31.10
N HIS A 835 16.86 -12.55 30.35
CA HIS A 835 17.79 -13.66 30.56
C HIS A 835 18.58 -13.58 31.88
N TYR A 836 18.63 -12.43 32.55
CA TYR A 836 19.24 -12.27 33.89
C TYR A 836 18.26 -12.42 35.05
N LYS A 837 16.96 -12.63 34.77
CA LYS A 837 15.93 -13.03 35.76
C LYS A 837 15.48 -14.46 35.57
N GLN A 838 15.80 -15.05 34.43
CA GLN A 838 15.50 -16.44 34.11
C GLN A 838 16.16 -17.31 35.19
N ASP A 839 15.38 -18.24 35.74
CA ASP A 839 15.77 -19.16 36.81
C ASP A 839 16.14 -18.51 38.16
N CYS A 840 15.77 -17.24 38.41
CA CYS A 840 15.93 -16.58 39.71
C CYS A 840 14.86 -16.99 40.74
N SER A 841 15.27 -17.27 41.98
CA SER A 841 14.35 -17.51 43.10
C SER A 841 13.67 -16.23 43.60
N MET A 842 12.60 -16.36 44.40
CA MET A 842 11.91 -15.22 45.01
C MET A 842 12.83 -14.37 45.91
N ASP A 843 13.73 -14.99 46.68
CA ASP A 843 14.73 -14.28 47.49
C ASP A 843 15.78 -13.56 46.63
N GLN A 844 16.20 -14.16 45.51
CA GLN A 844 17.09 -13.50 44.55
C GLN A 844 16.42 -12.32 43.84
N LEU A 845 15.12 -12.43 43.52
CA LEU A 845 14.33 -11.31 43.00
C LEU A 845 14.15 -10.21 44.05
N ARG A 846 14.10 -10.55 45.35
CA ARG A 846 14.09 -9.58 46.44
C ARG A 846 15.43 -8.84 46.54
N ASP A 847 16.57 -9.53 46.64
CA ASP A 847 17.93 -8.92 46.57
C ASP A 847 18.06 -7.98 45.37
N LEU A 848 17.68 -8.47 44.19
CA LEU A 848 17.82 -7.73 42.93
C LEU A 848 16.90 -6.49 42.88
N SER A 849 15.77 -6.50 43.60
CA SER A 849 14.90 -5.33 43.80
C SER A 849 15.44 -4.31 44.80
N GLU A 850 16.07 -4.76 45.89
CA GLU A 850 16.71 -3.90 46.90
C GLU A 850 17.96 -3.24 46.33
N ARG A 851 18.73 -3.97 45.51
CA ARG A 851 19.85 -3.45 44.72
C ARG A 851 19.39 -2.44 43.66
N LEU A 852 18.25 -2.67 42.99
CA LEU A 852 17.66 -1.64 42.11
C LEU A 852 17.27 -0.39 42.91
N ALA A 853 16.60 -0.55 44.06
CA ALA A 853 16.20 0.57 44.90
C ALA A 853 17.41 1.42 45.36
N THR A 854 18.52 0.76 45.69
CA THR A 854 19.78 1.41 46.07
C THR A 854 20.43 2.16 44.91
N LYS A 855 20.37 1.62 43.68
CA LYS A 855 20.85 2.35 42.48
C LYS A 855 19.93 3.50 42.06
N TRP A 856 18.61 3.35 42.24
CA TRP A 856 17.62 4.35 41.86
C TRP A 856 17.52 5.51 42.87
N SER A 857 17.72 5.27 44.17
CA SER A 857 17.70 6.33 45.19
C SER A 857 18.80 7.39 44.98
N VAL A 858 19.96 6.99 44.45
CA VAL A 858 21.07 7.89 44.04
C VAL A 858 20.67 8.84 42.90
N LEU A 859 19.65 8.50 42.11
CA LEU A 859 19.12 9.33 41.02
C LEU A 859 18.06 10.34 41.48
N ARG A 860 17.80 10.47 42.80
CA ARG A 860 16.85 11.46 43.34
C ARG A 860 17.28 12.88 42.94
N GLY A 861 16.35 13.65 42.37
CA GLY A 861 16.61 14.99 41.83
C GLY A 861 17.20 15.01 40.42
N CYS A 862 17.60 13.87 39.83
CA CYS A 862 17.97 13.81 38.42
C CYS A 862 16.71 13.89 37.54
N SER A 863 16.70 14.82 36.58
CA SER A 863 15.59 14.96 35.62
C SER A 863 15.60 13.83 34.58
N ALA A 864 14.44 13.58 33.95
CA ALA A 864 14.34 12.58 32.88
C ALA A 864 15.31 12.89 31.71
N SER A 865 15.51 14.17 31.35
CA SER A 865 16.48 14.56 30.31
C SER A 865 17.91 14.16 30.65
N GLU A 866 18.28 14.32 31.92
CA GLU A 866 19.61 14.03 32.44
C GLU A 866 19.85 12.53 32.54
N CYS A 867 18.87 11.77 33.03
CA CYS A 867 18.94 10.31 33.03
C CYS A 867 19.04 9.73 31.60
N VAL A 868 18.27 10.26 30.64
CA VAL A 868 18.40 9.92 29.21
C VAL A 868 19.77 10.29 28.65
N ARG A 869 20.32 11.46 29.02
CA ARG A 869 21.66 11.91 28.59
C ARG A 869 22.74 10.96 29.11
N ILE A 870 22.69 10.59 30.39
CA ILE A 870 23.61 9.62 31.01
C ILE A 870 23.48 8.25 30.33
N TYR A 871 22.26 7.73 30.19
CA TYR A 871 21.98 6.45 29.54
C TYR A 871 22.61 6.38 28.14
N LEU A 872 22.32 7.36 27.28
CA LEU A 872 22.85 7.39 25.92
C LEU A 872 24.37 7.62 25.89
N THR A 873 24.93 8.39 26.84
CA THR A 873 26.39 8.57 26.95
C THR A 873 27.10 7.26 27.27
N VAL A 874 26.50 6.39 28.09
CA VAL A 874 27.04 5.06 28.39
C VAL A 874 26.83 4.11 27.20
N ALA A 875 25.61 4.02 26.66
CA ALA A 875 25.29 3.12 25.55
C ALA A 875 26.14 3.41 24.29
N ARG A 876 26.43 4.69 24.00
CA ARG A 876 27.26 5.12 22.85
C ARG A 876 28.74 4.75 22.96
N LYS A 877 29.22 4.25 24.11
CA LYS A 877 30.57 3.67 24.24
C LYS A 877 30.68 2.30 23.57
N TRP A 878 29.58 1.59 23.33
CA TRP A 878 29.61 0.30 22.62
C TRP A 878 30.00 0.54 21.14
N PRO A 879 31.07 -0.10 20.61
CA PRO A 879 31.55 0.16 19.25
C PRO A 879 30.50 -0.07 18.16
N LEU A 880 29.53 -0.95 18.41
CA LEU A 880 28.43 -1.29 17.50
C LEU A 880 27.11 -0.55 17.81
N PHE A 881 27.12 0.49 18.67
CA PHE A 881 25.94 1.32 18.93
C PHE A 881 25.34 1.83 17.62
N GLY A 882 24.06 1.50 17.40
CA GLY A 882 23.29 1.82 16.19
C GLY A 882 23.22 0.72 15.14
N ALA A 883 23.97 -0.38 15.29
CA ALA A 883 23.80 -1.59 14.47
C ALA A 883 22.55 -2.36 14.92
N LYS A 884 21.97 -3.15 14.00
CA LYS A 884 21.02 -4.23 14.35
C LYS A 884 21.73 -5.55 14.10
N LEU A 885 21.76 -6.40 15.12
CA LEU A 885 22.41 -7.71 15.04
C LEU A 885 21.45 -8.73 14.41
N PHE A 886 22.02 -9.71 13.71
CA PHE A 886 21.31 -10.85 13.14
C PHE A 886 22.09 -12.12 13.47
N HIS A 887 21.42 -13.11 14.06
CA HIS A 887 21.99 -14.45 14.11
C HIS A 887 22.08 -15.00 12.69
N ALA A 888 23.23 -15.53 12.32
CA ALA A 888 23.52 -16.06 10.98
C ALA A 888 24.47 -17.25 11.09
N LYS A 889 24.46 -18.13 10.09
CA LYS A 889 25.49 -19.18 9.91
C LYS A 889 26.20 -18.95 8.59
N VAL A 890 27.54 -18.86 8.61
CA VAL A 890 28.33 -18.73 7.38
C VAL A 890 28.33 -20.05 6.63
N SER A 891 28.01 -20.01 5.34
CA SER A 891 27.93 -21.17 4.45
C SER A 891 29.04 -21.08 3.40
N GLY A 892 30.23 -21.57 3.74
CA GLY A 892 31.42 -21.47 2.88
C GLY A 892 32.64 -22.20 3.44
N ASN A 893 33.50 -22.70 2.54
CA ASN A 893 34.57 -23.64 2.88
C ASN A 893 35.89 -22.97 3.33
N GLY A 894 35.80 -21.81 4.00
CA GLY A 894 36.94 -20.98 4.39
C GLY A 894 36.86 -20.54 5.86
N THR A 895 37.93 -20.77 6.62
CA THR A 895 38.06 -20.49 8.07
C THR A 895 37.01 -21.14 8.97
N ARG A 896 37.42 -22.21 9.65
CA ARG A 896 36.65 -22.87 10.72
C ARG A 896 36.57 -21.97 11.95
N LEU A 897 35.67 -20.98 11.94
CA LEU A 897 35.36 -20.16 13.11
C LEU A 897 35.01 -21.07 14.29
N LYS A 898 35.74 -20.92 15.40
CA LYS A 898 35.56 -21.73 16.59
C LYS A 898 34.19 -21.43 17.20
N LYS A 899 33.50 -22.47 17.70
CA LYS A 899 32.42 -22.27 18.67
C LYS A 899 33.01 -21.72 19.97
N HIS A 900 32.94 -20.41 20.17
CA HIS A 900 33.10 -19.78 21.48
C HIS A 900 31.80 -19.05 21.86
N SER A 901 31.53 -19.03 23.18
CA SER A 901 30.64 -18.14 23.92
C SER A 901 29.23 -17.83 23.38
N SER A 902 28.21 -18.03 24.22
CA SER A 902 26.82 -17.58 23.99
C SER A 902 26.60 -16.05 24.14
N PHE A 903 27.66 -15.25 23.99
CA PHE A 903 27.62 -13.78 24.04
C PHE A 903 28.43 -13.21 22.87
N PRO A 904 27.99 -12.12 22.22
CA PRO A 904 28.79 -11.45 21.21
C PRO A 904 30.08 -10.92 21.86
N GLU A 905 31.23 -11.30 21.29
CA GLU A 905 32.50 -10.72 21.70
C GLU A 905 32.47 -9.20 21.47
N SER A 906 33.11 -8.42 22.35
CA SER A 906 32.96 -6.95 22.32
C SER A 906 33.59 -6.26 21.10
N HIS A 907 34.21 -7.04 20.20
CA HIS A 907 34.93 -6.59 19.02
C HIS A 907 34.47 -7.41 17.79
N PRO A 908 34.37 -6.79 16.60
CA PRO A 908 33.97 -7.49 15.38
C PRO A 908 35.09 -8.42 14.88
N LEU A 909 34.74 -9.64 14.46
CA LEU A 909 35.67 -10.58 13.82
C LEU A 909 36.18 -10.04 12.48
N VAL A 910 35.27 -9.49 11.66
CA VAL A 910 35.57 -8.84 10.37
C VAL A 910 34.64 -7.65 10.16
N THR A 911 35.13 -6.64 9.45
CA THR A 911 34.45 -5.36 9.22
C THR A 911 34.58 -4.95 7.75
N TYR A 912 33.47 -4.95 7.01
CA TYR A 912 33.43 -4.54 5.60
C TYR A 912 32.70 -3.21 5.42
N SER A 913 33.42 -2.17 5.00
CA SER A 913 32.82 -0.87 4.63
C SER A 913 31.86 -1.03 3.46
N TYR A 914 30.73 -0.32 3.46
CA TYR A 914 29.80 -0.26 2.33
C TYR A 914 30.48 0.01 0.98
N GLN A 915 31.57 0.80 0.96
CA GLN A 915 32.35 1.10 -0.25
C GLN A 915 33.10 -0.12 -0.83
N SER A 916 33.33 -1.17 -0.02
CA SER A 916 33.94 -2.43 -0.46
C SER A 916 32.92 -3.45 -0.98
N VAL A 917 31.63 -3.26 -0.71
CA VAL A 917 30.56 -4.17 -1.12
C VAL A 917 30.25 -3.94 -2.60
N ILE A 918 30.50 -4.96 -3.43
CA ILE A 918 30.27 -4.91 -4.89
C ILE A 918 28.78 -5.16 -5.18
N THR A 919 28.20 -6.18 -4.55
CA THR A 919 26.79 -6.55 -4.71
C THR A 919 26.31 -7.39 -3.53
N PHE A 920 25.01 -7.47 -3.34
CA PHE A 920 24.34 -8.31 -2.35
C PHE A 920 22.97 -8.74 -2.88
N GLY A 921 22.51 -9.93 -2.48
CA GLY A 921 21.28 -10.51 -3.02
C GLY A 921 20.86 -11.79 -2.28
N GLY A 922 19.69 -12.31 -2.62
CA GLY A 922 19.21 -13.60 -2.12
C GLY A 922 19.80 -14.73 -2.96
N CYS A 923 20.25 -15.80 -2.31
CA CYS A 923 20.84 -16.96 -2.97
C CYS A 923 20.28 -18.22 -2.30
N CYS A 924 19.28 -18.86 -2.92
CA CYS A 924 18.67 -20.12 -2.41
C CYS A 924 18.19 -20.03 -0.95
N ASP A 925 17.42 -18.99 -0.62
CA ASP A 925 16.97 -18.60 0.74
C ASP A 925 18.05 -18.12 1.72
N ASP A 926 19.31 -17.98 1.31
CA ASP A 926 20.39 -17.38 2.11
C ASP A 926 20.74 -15.94 1.65
N LEU A 927 21.34 -15.14 2.54
CA LEU A 927 21.88 -13.81 2.20
C LEU A 927 23.27 -13.96 1.57
N MET A 928 23.43 -13.55 0.31
CA MET A 928 24.74 -13.41 -0.33
C MET A 928 25.23 -11.96 -0.26
N VAL A 929 26.50 -11.77 0.10
CA VAL A 929 27.21 -10.48 0.01
C VAL A 929 28.55 -10.71 -0.70
N VAL A 930 28.87 -9.88 -1.69
CA VAL A 930 30.13 -9.93 -2.44
C VAL A 930 30.93 -8.67 -2.13
N VAL A 931 32.16 -8.85 -1.64
CA VAL A 931 33.03 -7.78 -1.13
C VAL A 931 34.38 -7.78 -1.84
N SER A 932 35.05 -6.63 -1.85
CA SER A 932 36.41 -6.46 -2.33
C SER A 932 37.36 -6.14 -1.18
N GLN A 933 38.22 -7.09 -0.83
CA GLN A 933 39.32 -6.84 0.11
C GLN A 933 40.56 -6.32 -0.63
N THR A 934 41.30 -5.42 0.00
CA THR A 934 42.66 -5.06 -0.42
C THR A 934 43.62 -5.71 0.58
N LYS A 935 44.46 -6.64 0.14
CA LYS A 935 45.38 -7.33 1.05
C LYS A 935 46.59 -6.44 1.36
N GLU A 936 46.83 -6.17 2.64
CA GLU A 936 47.96 -5.34 3.11
C GLU A 936 49.31 -6.08 3.15
N GLN A 937 49.52 -7.05 2.25
CA GLN A 937 50.83 -7.68 2.05
C GLN A 937 51.07 -7.92 0.54
N GLY A 938 52.14 -7.31 0.01
CA GLY A 938 52.75 -7.77 -1.25
C GLY A 938 52.01 -7.47 -2.56
N GLY A 939 51.38 -6.29 -2.70
CA GLY A 939 50.93 -5.77 -4.00
C GLY A 939 49.40 -5.73 -4.18
N GLY A 940 48.92 -4.62 -4.78
CA GLY A 940 47.51 -4.19 -4.78
C GLY A 940 46.51 -5.00 -5.63
N LYS A 941 46.58 -6.34 -5.63
CA LYS A 941 45.48 -7.19 -6.15
C LYS A 941 44.30 -7.12 -5.19
N LYS A 942 43.22 -6.44 -5.61
CA LYS A 942 41.91 -6.53 -4.94
C LYS A 942 41.40 -7.97 -5.06
N SER A 943 41.21 -8.66 -3.94
CA SER A 943 40.59 -9.98 -3.92
C SER A 943 39.09 -9.84 -3.71
N VAL A 944 38.29 -10.39 -4.62
CA VAL A 944 36.83 -10.47 -4.49
C VAL A 944 36.46 -11.72 -3.71
N GLU A 945 35.61 -11.56 -2.71
CA GLU A 945 35.16 -12.61 -1.82
C GLU A 945 33.62 -12.69 -1.84
N LYS A 946 33.08 -13.90 -1.91
CA LYS A 946 31.64 -14.16 -1.82
C LYS A 946 31.34 -14.79 -0.46
N LEU A 947 30.56 -14.07 0.35
CA LEU A 947 30.05 -14.50 1.63
C LEU A 947 28.59 -14.95 1.45
N VAL A 948 28.20 -16.05 2.09
CA VAL A 948 26.83 -16.56 2.11
C VAL A 948 26.43 -16.84 3.56
N PHE A 949 25.27 -16.31 3.96
CA PHE A 949 24.79 -16.35 5.33
C PHE A 949 23.40 -16.99 5.38
N ALA A 950 23.31 -18.19 5.94
CA ALA A 950 22.05 -18.83 6.27
C ALA A 950 21.46 -18.15 7.51
N LEU A 951 20.39 -17.41 7.30
CA LEU A 951 19.62 -16.74 8.36
C LEU A 951 18.58 -17.70 8.94
N PRO A 952 18.23 -17.60 10.24
CA PRO A 952 17.16 -18.40 10.84
C PRO A 952 15.85 -18.25 10.07
N LYS A 953 15.46 -19.28 9.32
CA LYS A 953 14.22 -19.26 8.52
C LYS A 953 13.03 -19.01 9.45
N PRO A 954 12.20 -17.97 9.22
CA PRO A 954 10.98 -17.79 10.00
C PRO A 954 10.09 -19.01 9.82
N LYS A 955 9.54 -19.56 10.91
CA LYS A 955 8.72 -20.78 10.89
C LYS A 955 7.36 -20.54 10.19
N LEU A 956 7.32 -20.57 8.86
CA LEU A 956 6.17 -20.89 7.97
C LEU A 956 6.54 -20.59 6.50
N GLY A 957 6.16 -21.48 5.59
CA GLY A 957 6.47 -21.36 4.16
C GLY A 957 5.42 -20.60 3.34
N ILE A 958 5.62 -19.30 3.12
CA ILE A 958 4.85 -18.50 2.14
C ILE A 958 5.84 -17.74 1.25
N LYS A 959 5.82 -18.01 -0.06
CA LYS A 959 6.84 -17.51 -1.03
C LYS A 959 6.96 -15.98 -1.07
N LEU A 960 5.90 -15.22 -0.75
CA LEU A 960 5.95 -13.75 -0.66
C LEU A 960 6.97 -13.24 0.37
N LYS A 961 7.32 -14.01 1.41
CA LYS A 961 8.11 -13.50 2.54
C LYS A 961 9.62 -13.51 2.34
N SER A 962 10.19 -14.25 1.38
CA SER A 962 11.63 -14.15 1.09
C SER A 962 11.97 -12.79 0.49
N HIS A 963 11.20 -12.34 -0.50
CA HIS A 963 11.39 -11.03 -1.14
C HIS A 963 11.19 -9.85 -0.20
N SER A 964 10.32 -9.94 0.82
CA SER A 964 10.14 -8.87 1.81
C SER A 964 11.17 -8.92 2.94
N TYR A 965 11.53 -10.09 3.47
CA TYR A 965 12.57 -10.24 4.50
C TYR A 965 13.95 -9.81 3.95
N PHE A 966 14.36 -10.36 2.82
CA PHE A 966 15.58 -9.93 2.14
C PHE A 966 15.45 -8.49 1.60
N GLY A 967 14.29 -8.09 1.08
CA GLY A 967 14.02 -6.72 0.66
C GLY A 967 14.21 -5.69 1.78
N TRP A 968 13.81 -6.01 3.02
CA TRP A 968 14.03 -5.17 4.20
C TRP A 968 15.52 -5.07 4.56
N ILE A 969 16.27 -6.18 4.50
CA ILE A 969 17.74 -6.19 4.66
C ILE A 969 18.39 -5.32 3.56
N PHE A 970 18.01 -5.51 2.30
CA PHE A 970 18.54 -4.79 1.13
C PHE A 970 18.21 -3.30 1.14
N GLN A 971 16.99 -2.93 1.54
CA GLN A 971 16.59 -1.54 1.67
C GLN A 971 17.34 -0.87 2.83
N ARG A 972 17.73 -1.60 3.88
CA ARG A 972 18.69 -1.12 4.89
C ARG A 972 20.08 -0.93 4.27
N LEU A 973 20.65 -1.96 3.63
CA LEU A 973 21.98 -1.90 3.01
C LEU A 973 22.14 -0.76 1.99
N LYS A 974 21.12 -0.45 1.17
CA LYS A 974 21.15 0.68 0.22
C LYS A 974 21.16 2.07 0.89
N SER A 975 20.81 2.21 2.17
CA SER A 975 20.95 3.49 2.89
C SER A 975 22.40 3.71 3.33
N LYS A 976 23.07 4.73 2.75
CA LYS A 976 24.52 5.00 2.83
C LYS A 976 25.08 4.90 4.26
N GLY A 977 26.13 4.09 4.45
CA GLY A 977 26.97 4.11 5.65
C GLY A 977 27.14 2.80 6.43
N TRP A 978 26.70 1.65 5.90
CA TRP A 978 26.83 0.37 6.61
C TRP A 978 28.28 -0.11 6.74
N VAL A 979 28.52 -0.83 7.84
CA VAL A 979 29.58 -1.83 7.95
C VAL A 979 28.90 -3.19 8.05
N VAL A 980 29.28 -4.16 7.21
CA VAL A 980 28.94 -5.56 7.48
C VAL A 980 29.91 -6.05 8.54
N VAL A 981 29.39 -6.19 9.76
CA VAL A 981 30.12 -6.73 10.92
C VAL A 981 29.80 -8.21 11.04
N LEU A 982 30.84 -9.03 11.14
CA LEU A 982 30.74 -10.42 11.58
C LEU A 982 31.14 -10.52 13.05
N MET A 983 30.37 -11.29 13.81
CA MET A 983 30.60 -11.73 15.20
C MET A 983 30.18 -13.20 15.30
#